data_AF-A0A8H7YK71-F1
#
_entry.id   AF-A0A8H7YK71-F1
#
_cell.length_a   1.000
_cell.length_b   1.000
_cell.length_c   1.000
_cell.angle_alpha   90.00
_cell.angle_beta   90.00
_cell.angle_gamma   90.00
#
_symmetry.space_group_name_H-M   'P 1'
#
loop_
_entity.id
_entity.type
_entity.pdbx_description
1 polymer ?
#
loop_
_entity_poly.entity_id
_entity_poly.type
_entity_poly.pdbx_seq_one_letter_code
_entity_poly.pdbx_strand_id
1 'polypeptide(L)'
;MVVDERDDPLVKALPPETDYLTYLTILEYQLTRERLPILHNLLQDEKLTVNIGWDLVQLLLPMMPASQECLQDVARLGNPREVILRVCNSLMKLEPVQDEDGDDGDGEDDRRLSEAVGEVKLEEKPHMNDDDENSDDKLSAATSNVPVHVLQFNCLLSMLSVLHSRIQTRYPSRFVATSLQAVLEAYTAFPTVETTAAVLEFFRDIAGKKRPRLPPRNTSESILLTQSTQETAAPDPEAESHPGTVGSEESALINRLMQFGLIELLKTYLLHCVNAAPAGMQWALRLQEKLDTRNQMHSSLSLIGAFGKEEYLKERDMTVGKIIALSRDFGIETNELLDIISKPGDQQPPPLDFEETPKHAEDIHLQRHGCLLLLAARSAADKLLSSGQPVKAIPVFPDLAAIYSHFLGEGESPYSVVMEEPEALVDSLCSLAVIASSNPSSSPPNETEFTQFIIQLTACIRAPGFRSFSRMERVPSTIFHSNPDPVVRFNLIRQILEDEDLQYAREPAIGWLKEDLLAATTPNVHPDQKENPFIDPTHFAILFPRIYEPIPDDWLSLGTAKTDHLINTWLTFTQHLLPYHLAILNLYYFLTQSATLYKQLQIQELHPAFESKFLVPLRTFAQQISTDAEIKARVEMEIGNEAEQVGQGAAELMLHIIGEIEDASAGLLVNVGQEGSSN
;
A
#
# COMPACT_ATOMS: atom_id res chain seq x y z
N MET A 1 40.51 4.88 39.36
CA MET A 1 41.63 3.96 39.67
C MET A 1 41.74 3.02 38.48
N VAL A 2 42.89 2.99 37.81
CA VAL A 2 43.09 2.12 36.63
C VAL A 2 43.22 0.69 37.17
N VAL A 3 42.21 -0.14 36.92
CA VAL A 3 42.30 -1.59 37.15
C VAL A 3 43.34 -2.10 36.16
N ASP A 4 44.38 -2.76 36.65
CA ASP A 4 45.33 -3.46 35.77
C ASP A 4 44.52 -4.50 34.99
N GLU A 5 44.47 -4.40 33.66
CA GLU A 5 43.65 -5.27 32.79
C GLU A 5 43.98 -6.76 33.01
N ARG A 6 45.18 -7.06 33.51
CA ARG A 6 45.64 -8.42 33.85
C ARG A 6 45.02 -8.99 35.12
N ASP A 7 44.45 -8.14 35.97
CA ASP A 7 43.83 -8.53 37.23
C ASP A 7 42.30 -8.72 37.13
N ASP A 8 41.71 -8.40 35.97
CA ASP A 8 40.27 -8.52 35.73
C ASP A 8 39.80 -10.00 35.81
N PRO A 9 38.65 -10.27 36.46
CA PRO A 9 38.11 -11.62 36.60
C PRO A 9 37.88 -12.34 35.26
N LEU A 10 37.55 -11.61 34.17
CA LEU A 10 37.33 -12.20 32.85
C LEU A 10 38.62 -12.69 32.19
N VAL A 11 39.76 -12.09 32.53
CA VAL A 11 41.08 -12.50 32.02
C VAL A 11 41.63 -13.66 32.85
N LYS A 12 41.46 -13.62 34.19
CA LYS A 12 41.94 -14.68 35.09
C LYS A 12 41.22 -16.01 34.90
N ALA A 13 39.97 -15.98 34.45
CA ALA A 13 39.17 -17.18 34.24
C ALA A 13 39.35 -17.81 32.85
N LEU A 14 40.20 -17.27 31.96
CA LEU A 14 40.33 -17.75 30.59
C LEU A 14 40.74 -19.25 30.52
N PRO A 15 40.15 -20.04 29.61
CA PRO A 15 40.64 -21.39 29.33
C PRO A 15 42.14 -21.39 28.94
N PRO A 16 42.96 -22.30 29.49
CA PRO A 16 42.60 -23.54 30.18
C PRO A 16 42.42 -23.46 31.70
N GLU A 17 42.50 -22.28 32.33
CA GLU A 17 42.36 -22.16 33.80
C GLU A 17 40.95 -22.54 34.27
N THR A 18 39.94 -22.31 33.44
CA THR A 18 38.59 -22.88 33.59
C THR A 18 38.15 -23.58 32.31
N ASP A 19 37.12 -24.44 32.40
CA ASP A 19 36.46 -24.98 31.21
C ASP A 19 35.49 -23.95 30.60
N TYR A 20 35.18 -24.11 29.32
CA TYR A 20 34.37 -23.14 28.55
C TYR A 20 32.98 -22.88 29.18
N LEU A 21 32.35 -23.88 29.79
CA LEU A 21 31.06 -23.73 30.45
C LEU A 21 31.17 -22.86 31.71
N THR A 22 32.15 -23.15 32.57
CA THR A 22 32.42 -22.32 33.75
C THR A 22 32.80 -20.90 33.34
N TYR A 23 33.54 -20.72 32.25
CA TYR A 23 33.88 -19.40 31.73
C TYR A 23 32.65 -18.61 31.29
N LEU A 24 31.71 -19.25 30.59
CA LEU A 24 30.43 -18.65 30.20
C LEU A 24 29.59 -18.24 31.42
N THR A 25 29.52 -19.08 32.46
CA THR A 25 28.85 -18.71 33.71
C THR A 25 29.51 -17.50 34.38
N ILE A 26 30.85 -17.43 34.39
CA ILE A 26 31.56 -16.26 34.92
C ILE A 26 31.22 -15.01 34.09
N LEU A 27 31.19 -15.11 32.76
CA LEU A 27 30.79 -14.02 31.88
C LEU A 27 29.35 -13.58 32.18
N GLU A 28 28.40 -14.49 32.34
CA GLU A 28 27.01 -14.16 32.65
C GLU A 28 26.87 -13.33 33.94
N TYR A 29 27.65 -13.64 34.98
CA TYR A 29 27.61 -12.91 36.26
C TYR A 29 28.47 -11.64 36.30
N GLN A 30 29.55 -11.59 35.52
CA GLN A 30 30.57 -10.54 35.63
C GLN A 30 30.58 -9.57 34.46
N LEU A 31 29.87 -9.85 33.35
CA LEU A 31 29.83 -8.97 32.20
C LEU A 31 28.95 -7.76 32.48
N THR A 32 29.57 -6.58 32.41
CA THR A 32 28.92 -5.27 32.51
C THR A 32 29.30 -4.43 31.30
N ARG A 33 28.58 -3.32 31.06
CA ARG A 33 28.88 -2.41 29.94
C ARG A 33 30.32 -1.89 29.96
N GLU A 34 30.88 -1.67 31.14
CA GLU A 34 32.27 -1.21 31.32
C GLU A 34 33.33 -2.26 30.93
N ARG A 35 32.97 -3.56 30.95
CA ARG A 35 33.86 -4.67 30.62
C ARG A 35 33.76 -5.14 29.17
N LEU A 36 32.86 -4.55 28.37
CA LEU A 36 32.73 -4.87 26.94
C LEU A 36 34.03 -4.64 26.13
N PRO A 37 34.83 -3.57 26.36
CA PRO A 37 36.10 -3.40 25.65
C PRO A 37 37.11 -4.53 25.95
N ILE A 38 37.12 -5.04 27.20
CA ILE A 38 37.95 -6.18 27.58
C ILE A 38 37.46 -7.42 26.84
N LEU A 39 36.15 -7.67 26.84
CA LEU A 39 35.58 -8.81 26.11
C LEU A 39 35.85 -8.72 24.60
N HIS A 40 35.72 -7.55 23.97
CA HIS A 40 36.06 -7.32 22.56
C HIS A 40 37.50 -7.77 22.24
N ASN A 41 38.47 -7.40 23.09
CA ASN A 41 39.85 -7.84 22.95
C ASN A 41 40.02 -9.36 23.13
N LEU A 42 39.28 -9.97 24.06
CA LEU A 42 39.33 -11.42 24.29
C LEU A 42 38.70 -12.20 23.14
N LEU A 43 37.63 -11.69 22.52
CA LEU A 43 36.95 -12.32 21.40
C LEU A 43 37.79 -12.36 20.11
N GLN A 44 38.89 -11.62 20.05
CA GLN A 44 39.86 -11.72 18.96
C GLN A 44 40.58 -13.09 18.92
N ASP A 45 40.56 -13.87 20.02
CA ASP A 45 41.04 -15.25 20.00
C ASP A 45 40.02 -16.16 19.31
N GLU A 46 40.34 -16.58 18.08
CA GLU A 46 39.53 -17.49 17.27
C GLU A 46 39.18 -18.77 18.03
N LYS A 47 40.11 -19.37 18.77
CA LYS A 47 39.84 -20.64 19.45
C LYS A 47 38.85 -20.45 20.58
N LEU A 48 38.95 -19.35 21.32
CA LEU A 48 37.99 -19.03 22.38
C LEU A 48 36.61 -18.79 21.75
N THR A 49 36.53 -17.88 20.78
CA THR A 49 35.28 -17.41 20.18
C THR A 49 34.54 -18.49 19.40
N VAL A 50 35.23 -19.42 18.75
CA VAL A 50 34.61 -20.61 18.12
C VAL A 50 33.83 -21.44 19.13
N ASN A 51 34.33 -21.58 20.37
CA ASN A 51 33.72 -22.45 21.38
C ASN A 51 32.60 -21.76 22.17
N ILE A 52 32.71 -20.46 22.45
CA ILE A 52 31.77 -19.74 23.33
C ILE A 52 30.86 -18.75 22.62
N GLY A 53 31.20 -18.33 21.39
CA GLY A 53 30.58 -17.16 20.75
C GLY A 53 29.07 -17.27 20.54
N TRP A 54 28.57 -18.46 20.21
CA TRP A 54 27.14 -18.69 19.98
C TRP A 54 26.31 -18.52 21.26
N ASP A 55 26.81 -18.86 22.45
CA ASP A 55 26.10 -18.59 23.71
C ASP A 55 26.08 -17.09 24.05
N LEU A 56 27.13 -16.35 23.66
CA LEU A 56 27.26 -14.92 23.96
C LEU A 56 26.24 -14.06 23.22
N VAL A 57 25.63 -14.51 22.13
CA VAL A 57 24.64 -13.73 21.37
C VAL A 57 23.48 -13.29 22.28
N GLN A 58 22.95 -14.19 23.12
CA GLN A 58 21.85 -13.86 24.03
C GLN A 58 22.27 -12.97 25.19
N LEU A 59 23.52 -13.08 25.64
CA LEU A 59 24.06 -12.24 26.71
C LEU A 59 24.34 -10.81 26.22
N LEU A 60 24.84 -10.67 24.98
CA LEU A 60 25.27 -9.40 24.40
C LEU A 60 24.11 -8.60 23.79
N LEU A 61 23.09 -9.25 23.22
CA LEU A 61 21.99 -8.55 22.54
C LEU A 61 21.23 -7.54 23.42
N PRO A 62 20.90 -7.83 24.71
CA PRO A 62 20.27 -6.85 25.60
C PRO A 62 21.16 -5.65 25.95
N MET A 63 22.47 -5.74 25.73
CA MET A 63 23.44 -4.67 26.02
C MET A 63 23.65 -3.71 24.85
N MET A 64 22.91 -3.88 23.74
CA MET A 64 22.95 -2.97 22.59
C MET A 64 22.54 -1.54 22.98
N PRO A 65 23.15 -0.51 22.36
CA PRO A 65 24.11 -0.57 21.25
C PRO A 65 25.57 -0.82 21.67
N ALA A 66 25.90 -0.82 22.96
CA ALA A 66 27.28 -0.85 23.44
C ALA A 66 28.03 -2.16 23.11
N SER A 67 27.31 -3.27 22.98
CA SER A 67 27.86 -4.60 22.67
C SER A 67 28.03 -4.90 21.18
N GLN A 68 27.74 -3.94 20.29
CA GLN A 68 27.69 -4.16 18.84
C GLN A 68 29.00 -4.73 18.29
N GLU A 69 30.16 -4.19 18.70
CA GLU A 69 31.47 -4.66 18.23
C GLU A 69 31.74 -6.11 18.66
N CYS A 70 31.37 -6.47 19.89
CA CYS A 70 31.49 -7.85 20.37
C CYS A 70 30.59 -8.82 19.57
N LEU A 71 29.37 -8.41 19.21
CA LEU A 71 28.48 -9.21 18.36
C LEU A 71 29.05 -9.38 16.94
N GLN A 72 29.69 -8.35 16.39
CA GLN A 72 30.37 -8.45 15.09
C GLN A 72 31.58 -9.40 15.15
N ASP A 73 32.35 -9.41 16.24
CA ASP A 73 33.42 -10.40 16.43
C ASP A 73 32.88 -11.82 16.53
N VAL A 74 31.78 -12.03 17.26
CA VAL A 74 31.09 -13.33 17.31
C VAL A 74 30.68 -13.79 15.92
N ALA A 75 30.12 -12.90 15.09
CA ALA A 75 29.77 -13.24 13.72
C ALA A 75 30.98 -13.55 12.84
N ARG A 76 32.12 -12.88 13.07
CA ARG A 76 33.36 -13.00 12.30
C ARG A 76 34.21 -14.22 12.67
N LEU A 77 34.22 -14.59 13.95
CA LEU A 77 35.15 -15.58 14.51
C LEU A 77 34.45 -16.80 15.14
N GLY A 78 33.17 -16.69 15.50
CA GLY A 78 32.40 -17.79 16.09
C GLY A 78 32.14 -18.93 15.10
N ASN A 79 31.68 -20.08 15.62
CA ASN A 79 31.24 -21.21 14.80
C ASN A 79 29.99 -20.80 13.99
N PRO A 80 30.07 -20.72 12.65
CA PRO A 80 29.00 -20.14 11.85
C PRO A 80 27.68 -20.94 11.93
N ARG A 81 27.76 -22.27 12.10
CA ARG A 81 26.56 -23.14 12.16
C ARG A 81 25.73 -22.83 13.40
N GLU A 82 26.37 -22.79 14.56
CA GLU A 82 25.70 -22.54 15.85
C GLU A 82 25.26 -21.08 16.01
N VAL A 83 26.10 -20.13 15.56
CA VAL A 83 25.78 -18.71 15.66
C VAL A 83 24.58 -18.37 14.78
N ILE A 84 24.44 -18.92 13.57
CA ILE A 84 23.24 -18.71 12.73
C ILE A 84 21.99 -19.14 13.47
N LEU A 85 21.97 -20.37 14.03
CA LEU A 85 20.80 -20.88 14.75
C LEU A 85 20.45 -20.01 15.95
N ARG A 86 21.45 -19.53 16.68
CA ARG A 86 21.22 -18.64 17.82
C ARG A 86 20.68 -17.27 17.37
N VAL A 87 21.23 -16.69 16.31
CA VAL A 87 20.76 -15.42 15.75
C VAL A 87 19.31 -15.54 15.27
N CYS A 88 18.96 -16.63 14.57
CA CYS A 88 17.57 -16.91 14.18
C CYS A 88 16.64 -17.02 15.39
N ASN A 89 17.07 -17.73 16.44
CA ASN A 89 16.30 -17.84 17.68
C ASN A 89 16.09 -16.48 18.36
N SER A 90 17.13 -15.63 18.37
CA SER A 90 17.04 -14.28 18.90
C SER A 90 16.10 -13.40 18.08
N LEU A 91 16.12 -13.47 16.74
CA LEU A 91 15.19 -12.73 15.87
C LEU A 91 13.73 -13.08 16.19
N MET A 92 13.40 -14.37 16.32
CA MET A 92 12.04 -14.82 16.65
C MET A 92 11.56 -14.39 18.05
N LYS A 93 12.49 -14.05 18.95
CA LYS A 93 12.23 -13.62 20.33
C LYS A 93 12.36 -12.12 20.54
N LEU A 94 12.57 -11.34 19.46
CA LEU A 94 12.61 -9.89 19.59
C LEU A 94 11.23 -9.39 20.04
N GLU A 95 11.23 -8.64 21.13
CA GLU A 95 10.04 -7.98 21.67
C GLU A 95 10.29 -6.47 21.69
N PRO A 96 9.26 -5.64 21.45
CA PRO A 96 9.40 -4.21 21.63
C PRO A 96 9.56 -3.96 23.13
N VAL A 97 10.70 -3.38 23.52
CA VAL A 97 10.82 -2.79 24.85
C VAL A 97 9.78 -1.68 24.90
N GLN A 98 8.82 -1.76 25.82
CA GLN A 98 7.87 -0.67 26.05
C GLN A 98 8.69 0.52 26.53
N ASP A 99 8.88 1.51 25.66
CA ASP A 99 9.40 2.80 26.06
C ASP A 99 8.32 3.42 26.97
N GLU A 100 8.58 3.49 28.27
CA GLU A 100 7.76 4.20 29.26
C GLU A 100 7.80 5.71 28.97
N ASP A 101 7.19 6.18 27.90
CA ASP A 101 7.03 7.60 27.63
C ASP A 101 5.62 7.85 27.06
N GLY A 102 4.66 8.03 27.97
CA GLY A 102 3.24 8.22 27.65
C GLY A 102 2.31 8.50 28.85
N ASP A 103 2.65 9.51 29.64
CA ASP A 103 1.77 10.42 30.42
C ASP A 103 1.09 9.99 31.75
N ASP A 104 1.15 10.93 32.70
CA ASP A 104 0.35 11.16 33.91
C ASP A 104 0.07 10.03 34.93
N GLY A 105 0.67 10.21 36.13
CA GLY A 105 -0.09 10.21 37.39
C GLY A 105 -0.44 8.88 38.08
N ASP A 106 0.16 8.71 39.26
CA ASP A 106 -0.19 7.85 40.40
C ASP A 106 0.35 6.41 40.45
N GLY A 107 1.29 6.24 41.39
CA GLY A 107 1.08 5.32 42.52
C GLY A 107 1.46 3.85 42.32
N GLU A 108 2.66 3.53 42.81
CA GLU A 108 3.03 2.25 43.46
C GLU A 108 2.73 0.94 42.71
N ASP A 109 3.75 0.32 42.11
CA ASP A 109 4.11 -1.07 42.47
C ASP A 109 5.52 -1.47 42.00
N ASP A 110 6.55 -0.83 42.57
CA ASP A 110 7.93 -1.33 42.44
C ASP A 110 8.28 -2.21 43.66
N ARG A 111 7.81 -3.46 43.61
CA ARG A 111 8.19 -4.50 44.57
C ARG A 111 8.35 -5.84 43.89
N ARG A 112 9.53 -6.06 43.30
CA ARG A 112 10.30 -7.30 43.41
C ARG A 112 11.60 -7.15 42.64
N LEU A 113 12.69 -6.84 43.37
CA LEU A 113 14.04 -7.42 43.26
C LEU A 113 15.08 -6.50 43.92
N SER A 114 14.97 -6.24 45.23
CA SER A 114 16.01 -5.54 45.99
C SER A 114 15.89 -5.75 47.50
N GLU A 115 15.96 -7.00 47.95
CA GLU A 115 16.37 -7.32 49.33
C GLU A 115 17.72 -8.03 49.32
N ALA A 116 18.79 -7.26 49.12
CA ALA A 116 20.08 -7.48 49.76
C ALA A 116 20.94 -6.24 49.58
N VAL A 117 21.54 -5.78 50.69
CA VAL A 117 22.58 -4.74 50.80
C VAL A 117 22.08 -3.31 51.07
N GLY A 118 21.83 -3.05 52.35
CA GLY A 118 22.56 -2.04 53.13
C GLY A 118 22.46 -0.56 52.71
N GLU A 119 21.63 0.18 53.44
CA GLU A 119 21.58 1.64 53.52
C GLU A 119 22.95 2.31 53.68
N VAL A 120 23.23 3.36 52.90
CA VAL A 120 23.90 4.57 53.38
C VAL A 120 23.27 5.81 52.71
N LYS A 121 22.60 6.64 53.51
CA LYS A 121 22.17 8.01 53.19
C LYS A 121 23.37 8.96 53.14
N LEU A 122 23.50 9.77 52.09
CA LEU A 122 24.18 11.07 52.17
C LEU A 122 23.48 12.14 51.31
N GLU A 123 23.00 13.13 52.06
CA GLU A 123 22.52 14.51 51.86
C GLU A 123 22.58 15.19 50.48
N GLU A 124 21.44 15.82 50.14
CA GLU A 124 21.23 16.87 49.14
C GLU A 124 21.90 18.21 49.51
N LYS A 125 22.34 18.99 48.51
CA LYS A 125 22.18 20.46 48.41
C LYS A 125 22.69 21.04 47.05
N PRO A 126 22.33 22.28 46.65
CA PRO A 126 21.43 22.52 45.51
C PRO A 126 22.05 23.30 44.34
N HIS A 127 21.24 23.42 43.27
CA HIS A 127 21.38 24.25 42.05
C HIS A 127 22.18 25.56 42.18
N MET A 128 23.02 25.81 41.17
CA MET A 128 23.28 27.13 40.58
C MET A 128 23.44 27.00 39.07
N ASN A 129 22.72 27.85 38.33
CA ASN A 129 22.92 28.12 36.91
C ASN A 129 24.23 28.89 36.71
N ASP A 130 24.88 28.72 35.57
CA ASP A 130 25.09 29.83 34.62
C ASP A 130 25.73 29.33 33.32
N ASP A 131 25.32 29.97 32.24
CA ASP A 131 25.69 29.81 30.85
C ASP A 131 27.21 29.81 30.61
N ASP A 132 27.69 28.94 29.71
CA ASP A 132 28.77 29.32 28.81
C ASP A 132 28.71 28.55 27.48
N GLU A 133 28.61 29.32 26.39
CA GLU A 133 28.69 28.85 25.02
C GLU A 133 30.08 28.27 24.74
N ASN A 134 30.17 27.01 24.29
CA ASN A 134 31.27 26.66 23.41
C ASN A 134 30.88 25.61 22.37
N SER A 135 31.07 26.02 21.13
CA SER A 135 30.95 25.28 19.89
C SER A 135 31.92 24.10 19.85
N ASP A 136 31.41 22.86 19.84
CA ASP A 136 32.03 21.72 19.14
C ASP A 136 31.15 20.44 19.05
N ASP A 137 29.89 20.45 19.52
CA ASP A 137 28.99 19.28 19.44
C ASP A 137 28.06 19.27 18.21
N LYS A 138 28.64 19.21 17.00
CA LYS A 138 27.86 19.01 15.76
C LYS A 138 27.92 17.60 15.16
N LEU A 139 28.56 16.63 15.84
CA LEU A 139 28.57 15.22 15.41
C LEU A 139 27.75 14.27 16.29
N SER A 140 27.31 14.69 17.48
CA SER A 140 26.58 13.83 18.43
C SER A 140 25.05 13.98 18.39
N ALA A 141 24.52 14.98 17.66
CA ALA A 141 23.08 15.27 17.60
C ALA A 141 22.30 14.52 16.49
N ALA A 142 22.92 13.58 15.77
CA ALA A 142 22.31 12.87 14.64
C ALA A 142 21.80 11.44 14.96
N THR A 143 21.93 10.98 16.22
CA THR A 143 21.40 9.67 16.67
C THR A 143 20.08 9.84 17.43
N SER A 144 19.11 10.55 16.86
CA SER A 144 17.79 10.69 17.48
C SER A 144 16.89 9.49 17.17
N ASN A 145 16.44 8.79 18.22
CA ASN A 145 15.24 7.95 18.33
C ASN A 145 15.04 6.76 17.37
N VAL A 146 16.03 5.87 17.21
CA VAL A 146 15.74 4.52 16.69
C VAL A 146 15.53 3.57 17.88
N PRO A 147 14.38 2.88 18.00
CA PRO A 147 14.12 1.97 19.09
C PRO A 147 15.19 0.86 19.20
N VAL A 148 15.50 0.43 20.42
CA VAL A 148 16.57 -0.56 20.67
C VAL A 148 16.31 -1.87 19.92
N HIS A 149 15.06 -2.34 19.84
CA HIS A 149 14.70 -3.56 19.12
C HIS A 149 14.97 -3.47 17.61
N VAL A 150 14.87 -2.28 17.00
CA VAL A 150 15.25 -2.04 15.59
C VAL A 150 16.76 -2.11 15.42
N LEU A 151 17.54 -1.56 16.36
CA LEU A 151 19.01 -1.69 16.35
C LEU A 151 19.45 -3.15 16.52
N GLN A 152 18.79 -3.89 17.41
CA GLN A 152 19.01 -5.32 17.62
C GLN A 152 18.70 -6.12 16.34
N PHE A 153 17.54 -5.88 15.72
CA PHE A 153 17.16 -6.49 14.44
C PHE A 153 18.23 -6.24 13.37
N ASN A 154 18.62 -4.99 13.16
CA ASN A 154 19.62 -4.62 12.15
C ASN A 154 20.98 -5.27 12.42
N CYS A 155 21.41 -5.31 13.68
CA CYS A 155 22.64 -5.99 14.07
C CYS A 155 22.60 -7.49 13.78
N LEU A 156 21.51 -8.18 14.15
CA LEU A 156 21.34 -9.61 13.90
C LEU A 156 21.36 -9.95 12.40
N LEU A 157 20.72 -9.13 11.54
CA LEU A 157 20.80 -9.30 10.08
C LEU A 157 22.22 -9.08 9.55
N SER A 158 22.94 -8.09 10.07
CA SER A 158 24.35 -7.88 9.70
C SER A 158 25.24 -9.08 10.06
N MET A 159 24.97 -9.71 11.21
CA MET A 159 25.65 -10.95 11.60
C MET A 159 25.32 -12.07 10.61
N LEU A 160 24.06 -12.25 10.22
CA LEU A 160 23.66 -13.27 9.24
C LEU A 160 24.36 -13.08 7.89
N SER A 161 24.51 -11.84 7.39
CA SER A 161 25.27 -11.57 6.16
C SER A 161 26.71 -12.11 6.24
N VAL A 162 27.38 -11.87 7.38
CA VAL A 162 28.75 -12.37 7.59
C VAL A 162 28.77 -13.89 7.68
N LEU A 163 27.87 -14.47 8.48
CA LEU A 163 27.84 -15.91 8.74
C LEU A 163 27.52 -16.74 7.50
N HIS A 164 26.55 -16.33 6.69
CA HIS A 164 26.19 -17.00 5.43
C HIS A 164 27.31 -16.91 4.38
N SER A 165 28.18 -15.90 4.45
CA SER A 165 29.37 -15.84 3.59
C SER A 165 30.48 -16.80 4.01
N ARG A 166 30.47 -17.25 5.27
CA ARG A 166 31.50 -18.12 5.87
C ARG A 166 31.13 -19.60 5.82
N ILE A 167 29.86 -19.92 5.99
CA ILE A 167 29.39 -21.31 6.18
C ILE A 167 29.67 -22.20 4.96
N GLN A 168 30.26 -23.38 5.21
CA GLN A 168 30.60 -24.37 4.20
C GLN A 168 30.00 -25.73 4.60
N THR A 169 28.72 -25.90 4.29
CA THR A 169 27.99 -27.15 4.54
C THR A 169 27.51 -27.79 3.24
N ARG A 170 27.16 -29.08 3.32
CA ARG A 170 26.58 -29.81 2.18
C ARG A 170 25.23 -29.27 1.71
N TYR A 171 24.45 -28.66 2.59
CA TYR A 171 23.10 -28.17 2.28
C TYR A 171 22.90 -26.74 2.83
N PRO A 172 23.60 -25.74 2.28
CA PRO A 172 23.51 -24.36 2.74
C PRO A 172 22.11 -23.78 2.61
N SER A 173 21.29 -24.30 1.68
CA SER A 173 19.88 -23.93 1.52
C SER A 173 19.06 -24.07 2.81
N ARG A 174 19.38 -25.04 3.68
CA ARG A 174 18.68 -25.26 4.96
C ARG A 174 18.91 -24.12 5.94
N PHE A 175 20.16 -23.70 6.09
CA PHE A 175 20.50 -22.56 6.95
C PHE A 175 19.86 -21.27 6.42
N VAL A 176 19.84 -21.10 5.09
CA VAL A 176 19.19 -19.96 4.44
C VAL A 176 17.68 -20.00 4.68
N ALA A 177 17.02 -21.15 4.57
CA ALA A 177 15.58 -21.29 4.83
C ALA A 177 15.24 -20.93 6.30
N THR A 178 15.99 -21.46 7.27
CA THR A 178 15.81 -21.13 8.69
C THR A 178 16.04 -19.64 8.97
N SER A 179 17.08 -19.05 8.36
CA SER A 179 17.33 -17.60 8.47
C SER A 179 16.22 -16.78 7.84
N LEU A 180 15.76 -17.18 6.67
CA LEU A 180 14.71 -16.46 5.95
C LEU A 180 13.40 -16.47 6.74
N GLN A 181 13.01 -17.62 7.31
CA GLN A 181 11.84 -17.71 8.19
C GLN A 181 11.95 -16.71 9.35
N ALA A 182 13.04 -16.79 10.12
CA ALA A 182 13.24 -15.93 11.28
C ALA A 182 13.25 -14.43 10.92
N VAL A 183 13.87 -14.08 9.80
CA VAL A 183 13.92 -12.69 9.30
C VAL A 183 12.54 -12.20 8.86
N LEU A 184 11.77 -13.00 8.12
CA LEU A 184 10.43 -12.61 7.64
C LEU A 184 9.43 -12.51 8.79
N GLU A 185 9.46 -13.43 9.75
CA GLU A 185 8.61 -13.39 10.94
C GLU A 185 8.92 -12.14 11.79
N ALA A 186 10.20 -11.91 12.11
CA ALA A 186 10.62 -10.74 12.87
C ALA A 186 10.33 -9.42 12.13
N TYR A 187 10.53 -9.36 10.81
CA TYR A 187 10.22 -8.19 10.01
C TYR A 187 8.72 -7.90 9.97
N THR A 188 7.88 -8.94 9.90
CA THR A 188 6.42 -8.77 9.90
C THR A 188 5.92 -8.24 11.25
N ALA A 189 6.60 -8.58 12.35
CA ALA A 189 6.30 -8.00 13.66
C ALA A 189 6.75 -6.53 13.77
N PHE A 190 7.85 -6.14 13.12
CA PHE A 190 8.45 -4.80 13.22
C PHE A 190 8.79 -4.17 11.86
N PRO A 191 7.79 -3.90 10.99
CA PRO A 191 8.04 -3.36 9.66
C PRO A 191 8.31 -1.84 9.72
N THR A 192 9.57 -1.45 9.60
CA THR A 192 10.00 -0.03 9.52
C THR A 192 10.87 0.19 8.29
N VAL A 193 11.17 1.45 7.97
CA VAL A 193 12.06 1.79 6.86
C VAL A 193 13.48 1.25 7.11
N GLU A 194 13.94 1.31 8.36
CA GLU A 194 15.24 0.82 8.82
C GLU A 194 15.32 -0.71 8.73
N THR A 195 14.32 -1.43 9.25
CA THR A 195 14.31 -2.90 9.17
C THR A 195 14.16 -3.37 7.73
N THR A 196 13.39 -2.66 6.90
CA THR A 196 13.31 -2.92 5.44
C THR A 196 14.68 -2.76 4.79
N ALA A 197 15.41 -1.68 5.10
CA ALA A 197 16.73 -1.45 4.56
C ALA A 197 17.72 -2.56 4.97
N ALA A 198 17.69 -3.01 6.22
CA ALA A 198 18.53 -4.12 6.69
C ALA A 198 18.22 -5.44 5.97
N VAL A 199 16.95 -5.79 5.75
CA VAL A 199 16.56 -6.99 4.99
C VAL A 199 17.04 -6.91 3.54
N LEU A 200 16.90 -5.74 2.89
CA LEU A 200 17.37 -5.54 1.51
C LEU A 200 18.89 -5.70 1.40
N GLU A 201 19.64 -5.20 2.39
CA GLU A 201 21.10 -5.36 2.43
C GLU A 201 21.48 -6.83 2.64
N PHE A 202 20.82 -7.53 3.56
CA PHE A 202 20.99 -8.97 3.77
C PHE A 202 20.75 -9.78 2.49
N PHE A 203 19.63 -9.54 1.79
CA PHE A 203 19.33 -10.19 0.52
C PHE A 203 20.39 -9.90 -0.56
N ARG A 204 20.86 -8.66 -0.64
CA ARG A 204 21.93 -8.30 -1.58
C ARG A 204 23.23 -9.02 -1.29
N ASP A 205 23.58 -9.17 -0.01
CA ASP A 205 24.82 -9.84 0.39
C ASP A 205 24.77 -11.34 0.10
N ILE A 206 23.62 -12.01 0.29
CA ILE A 206 23.41 -13.41 -0.11
C ILE A 206 23.43 -13.59 -1.64
N ALA A 207 22.92 -12.63 -2.40
CA ALA A 207 22.84 -12.72 -3.86
C ALA A 207 24.20 -12.89 -4.58
N GLY A 208 25.32 -12.56 -3.91
CA GLY A 208 26.70 -12.72 -4.42
C GLY A 208 27.08 -11.81 -5.60
N LYS A 209 26.12 -11.18 -6.29
CA LYS A 209 26.33 -10.22 -7.38
C LYS A 209 26.73 -8.86 -6.81
N LYS A 210 28.04 -8.67 -6.60
CA LYS A 210 28.64 -7.41 -6.12
C LYS A 210 28.55 -6.30 -7.17
N ARG A 211 27.35 -5.76 -7.45
CA ARG A 211 27.26 -4.42 -8.05
C ARG A 211 27.92 -3.42 -7.08
N PRO A 212 28.71 -2.44 -7.55
CA PRO A 212 29.29 -1.43 -6.68
C PRO A 212 28.20 -0.75 -5.84
N ARG A 213 28.41 -0.62 -4.53
CA ARG A 213 27.47 0.06 -3.63
C ARG A 213 27.21 1.47 -4.15
N LEU A 214 25.94 1.85 -4.29
CA LEU A 214 25.59 3.24 -4.55
C LEU A 214 25.92 4.05 -3.29
N PRO A 215 26.43 5.29 -3.41
CA PRO A 215 26.66 6.14 -2.25
C PRO A 215 25.35 6.36 -1.49
N PRO A 216 25.38 6.43 -0.13
CA PRO A 216 24.19 6.60 0.67
C PRO A 216 23.45 7.86 0.25
N ARG A 217 22.13 7.75 0.09
CA ARG A 217 21.26 8.86 -0.28
C ARG A 217 20.34 9.33 0.84
N ASN A 218 20.26 8.60 1.95
CA ASN A 218 19.47 8.94 3.12
C ASN A 218 20.18 8.52 4.44
N THR A 219 19.61 8.94 5.57
CA THR A 219 20.11 8.69 6.93
C THR A 219 20.06 7.21 7.32
N SER A 220 18.99 6.49 6.95
CA SER A 220 18.82 5.07 7.27
C SER A 220 19.86 4.17 6.58
N GLU A 221 20.29 4.50 5.36
CA GLU A 221 21.44 3.83 4.71
C GLU A 221 22.78 4.18 5.36
N SER A 222 22.92 5.39 5.92
CA SER A 222 24.14 5.81 6.61
C SER A 222 24.41 5.00 7.87
N ILE A 223 23.36 4.54 8.56
CA ILE A 223 23.46 3.68 9.76
C ILE A 223 23.94 2.26 9.39
N LEU A 224 23.65 1.79 8.17
CA LEU A 224 24.05 0.47 7.68
C LEU A 224 25.48 0.47 7.12
N LEU A 225 25.96 1.59 6.58
CA LEU A 225 27.30 1.68 5.96
C LEU A 225 28.48 1.66 6.95
N THR A 226 28.26 2.01 8.23
CA THR A 226 29.27 1.86 9.27
C THR A 226 29.57 0.39 9.61
N GLN A 227 28.82 -0.56 9.04
CA GLN A 227 28.86 -1.98 9.41
C GLN A 227 29.76 -2.85 8.52
N SER A 228 30.46 -2.30 7.52
CA SER A 228 31.43 -3.07 6.72
C SER A 228 32.88 -2.76 7.12
N THR A 229 33.29 -3.23 8.30
CA THR A 229 34.70 -3.35 8.65
C THR A 229 35.31 -4.47 7.79
N GLN A 230 36.29 -4.09 6.97
CA GLN A 230 37.09 -4.98 6.11
C GLN A 230 38.12 -5.76 6.95
N GLU A 231 37.66 -6.50 7.95
CA GLU A 231 38.50 -7.41 8.71
C GLU A 231 38.31 -8.84 8.20
N THR A 232 39.41 -9.59 8.11
CA THR A 232 39.39 -10.98 7.62
C THR A 232 38.58 -11.87 8.54
N ALA A 233 37.49 -12.43 8.03
CA ALA A 233 36.68 -13.42 8.73
C ALA A 233 37.38 -14.78 8.80
N ALA A 234 37.18 -15.51 9.91
CA ALA A 234 37.72 -16.85 10.08
C ALA A 234 37.01 -17.86 9.16
N PRO A 235 37.70 -18.92 8.70
CA PRO A 235 37.08 -19.99 7.91
C PRO A 235 36.02 -20.75 8.74
N ASP A 236 35.19 -21.58 8.07
CA ASP A 236 34.28 -22.50 8.76
C ASP A 236 35.09 -23.65 9.41
N PRO A 237 35.11 -23.79 10.74
CA PRO A 237 35.82 -24.86 11.43
C PRO A 237 35.28 -26.27 11.11
N GLU A 238 34.02 -26.37 10.63
CA GLU A 238 33.34 -27.62 10.30
C GLU A 238 33.11 -27.77 8.78
N ALA A 239 33.99 -27.19 7.96
CA ALA A 239 33.87 -27.23 6.51
C ALA A 239 33.83 -28.67 5.94
N GLU A 240 32.85 -28.94 5.09
CA GLU A 240 32.70 -30.20 4.36
C GLU A 240 33.18 -30.05 2.90
N SER A 241 33.90 -31.04 2.34
CA SER A 241 34.36 -31.01 0.93
C SER A 241 33.28 -31.50 -0.04
N HIS A 242 33.08 -30.81 -1.18
CA HIS A 242 31.94 -31.08 -2.09
C HIS A 242 32.32 -31.42 -3.54
N PRO A 243 31.69 -32.44 -4.15
CA PRO A 243 31.70 -32.65 -5.60
C PRO A 243 30.77 -31.66 -6.32
N GLY A 244 31.20 -31.15 -7.47
CA GLY A 244 30.64 -29.94 -8.10
C GLY A 244 29.17 -29.95 -8.58
N THR A 245 28.48 -31.10 -8.62
CA THR A 245 27.07 -31.18 -9.07
C THR A 245 26.06 -30.73 -8.00
N VAL A 246 26.34 -30.98 -6.72
CA VAL A 246 25.44 -30.60 -5.59
C VAL A 246 25.35 -29.07 -5.46
N GLY A 247 26.45 -28.36 -5.76
CA GLY A 247 26.48 -26.89 -5.66
C GLY A 247 25.51 -26.17 -6.61
N SER A 248 25.17 -26.77 -7.76
CA SER A 248 24.27 -26.14 -8.73
C SER A 248 22.80 -26.19 -8.29
N GLU A 249 22.35 -27.31 -7.74
CA GLU A 249 20.97 -27.46 -7.24
C GLU A 249 20.76 -26.64 -5.97
N GLU A 250 21.74 -26.62 -5.05
CA GLU A 250 21.70 -25.79 -3.85
C GLU A 250 21.65 -24.29 -4.18
N SER A 251 22.42 -23.84 -5.18
CA SER A 251 22.37 -22.44 -5.61
C SER A 251 21.00 -22.08 -6.20
N ALA A 252 20.33 -23.01 -6.87
CA ALA A 252 18.98 -22.79 -7.41
C ALA A 252 17.94 -22.69 -6.27
N LEU A 253 18.04 -23.58 -5.27
CA LEU A 253 17.22 -23.54 -4.05
C LEU A 253 17.37 -22.21 -3.31
N ILE A 254 18.62 -21.80 -3.02
CA ILE A 254 18.91 -20.52 -2.35
C ILE A 254 18.34 -19.35 -3.15
N ASN A 255 18.58 -19.32 -4.46
CA ASN A 255 18.06 -18.24 -5.30
C ASN A 255 16.52 -18.18 -5.24
N ARG A 256 15.84 -19.33 -5.29
CA ARG A 256 14.38 -19.37 -5.20
C ARG A 256 13.83 -18.96 -3.83
N LEU A 257 14.50 -19.33 -2.73
CA LEU A 257 14.19 -18.84 -1.39
C LEU A 257 14.32 -17.31 -1.32
N MET A 258 15.38 -16.74 -1.89
CA MET A 258 15.55 -15.28 -1.93
C MET A 258 14.49 -14.58 -2.79
N GLN A 259 14.07 -15.19 -3.90
CA GLN A 259 12.95 -14.68 -4.70
C GLN A 259 11.66 -14.65 -3.90
N PHE A 260 11.35 -15.74 -3.19
CA PHE A 260 10.19 -15.81 -2.28
C PHE A 260 10.28 -14.72 -1.20
N GLY A 261 11.41 -14.64 -0.52
CA GLY A 261 11.65 -13.65 0.54
C GLY A 261 11.49 -12.21 0.07
N LEU A 262 11.97 -11.87 -1.13
CA LEU A 262 11.84 -10.52 -1.69
C LEU A 262 10.39 -10.16 -2.03
N ILE A 263 9.60 -11.12 -2.51
CA ILE A 263 8.17 -10.94 -2.80
C ILE A 263 7.39 -10.70 -1.50
N GLU A 264 7.67 -11.48 -0.45
CA GLU A 264 7.06 -11.30 0.87
C GLU A 264 7.47 -9.98 1.53
N LEU A 265 8.75 -9.60 1.44
CA LEU A 265 9.25 -8.30 1.89
C LEU A 265 8.52 -7.13 1.24
N LEU A 266 8.36 -7.16 -0.10
CA LEU A 266 7.63 -6.10 -0.81
C LEU A 266 6.19 -5.98 -0.33
N LYS A 267 5.51 -7.11 -0.15
CA LYS A 267 4.12 -7.15 0.33
C LYS A 267 4.03 -6.51 1.72
N THR A 268 4.83 -6.98 2.67
CA THR A 268 4.82 -6.45 4.04
C THR A 268 5.20 -4.97 4.08
N TYR A 269 6.18 -4.52 3.28
CA TYR A 269 6.54 -3.10 3.15
C TYR A 269 5.36 -2.24 2.67
N LEU A 270 4.67 -2.66 1.61
CA LEU A 270 3.55 -1.90 1.04
C LEU A 270 2.30 -1.90 1.93
N LEU A 271 2.15 -2.89 2.82
CA LEU A 271 1.01 -2.95 3.76
C LEU A 271 1.25 -2.12 5.03
N HIS A 272 2.50 -1.99 5.49
CA HIS A 272 2.77 -1.47 6.83
C HIS A 272 3.68 -0.23 6.86
N CYS A 273 4.60 -0.07 5.90
CA CYS A 273 5.60 1.01 5.95
C CYS A 273 5.21 2.26 5.15
N VAL A 274 4.09 2.24 4.42
CA VAL A 274 3.68 3.34 3.54
C VAL A 274 2.34 3.97 3.95
N ASN A 275 1.97 3.87 5.23
CA ASN A 275 0.64 4.28 5.71
C ASN A 275 0.49 5.80 5.93
N ALA A 276 1.60 6.54 6.07
CA ALA A 276 1.54 8.00 6.25
C ALA A 276 1.01 8.70 4.99
N ALA A 277 0.19 9.74 5.17
CA ALA A 277 -0.45 10.46 4.07
C ALA A 277 0.58 11.16 3.14
N PRO A 278 0.40 11.10 1.80
CA PRO A 278 -0.56 10.26 1.08
C PRO A 278 -0.22 8.78 1.26
N ALA A 279 -1.20 7.95 1.61
CA ALA A 279 -0.99 6.52 1.88
C ALA A 279 -0.49 5.79 0.63
N GLY A 280 0.26 4.70 0.80
CA GLY A 280 0.73 3.86 -0.30
C GLY A 280 1.73 4.54 -1.25
N MET A 281 1.76 4.03 -2.48
CA MET A 281 2.61 4.52 -3.57
C MET A 281 1.88 5.43 -4.57
N GLN A 282 0.53 5.42 -4.54
CA GLN A 282 -0.34 6.21 -5.40
C GLN A 282 0.02 6.08 -6.88
N TRP A 283 0.40 4.87 -7.31
CA TRP A 283 0.88 4.63 -8.66
C TRP A 283 -0.20 4.93 -9.68
N ALA A 284 -1.46 4.56 -9.43
CA ALA A 284 -2.54 4.72 -10.39
C ALA A 284 -2.80 6.21 -10.67
N LEU A 285 -2.87 7.03 -9.63
CA LEU A 285 -3.06 8.49 -9.77
C LEU A 285 -1.87 9.16 -10.45
N ARG A 286 -0.64 8.81 -10.05
CA ARG A 286 0.58 9.34 -10.68
C ARG A 286 0.68 8.94 -12.15
N LEU A 287 0.31 7.71 -12.49
CA LEU A 287 0.26 7.22 -13.88
C LEU A 287 -0.80 7.94 -14.68
N GLN A 288 -2.00 8.14 -14.11
CA GLN A 288 -3.08 8.89 -14.73
C GLN A 288 -2.61 10.32 -15.04
N GLU A 289 -1.97 10.99 -14.08
CA GLU A 289 -1.43 12.34 -14.24
C GLU A 289 -0.38 12.40 -15.36
N LYS A 290 0.50 11.39 -15.45
CA LYS A 290 1.57 11.36 -16.47
C LYS A 290 1.05 11.05 -17.87
N LEU A 291 0.09 10.15 -17.99
CA LEU A 291 -0.41 9.65 -19.27
C LEU A 291 -1.53 10.54 -19.84
N ASP A 292 -2.22 11.31 -19.00
CA ASP A 292 -3.22 12.29 -19.43
C ASP A 292 -2.57 13.59 -19.92
N THR A 293 -2.20 13.62 -21.20
CA THR A 293 -1.59 14.80 -21.82
C THR A 293 -2.59 15.93 -22.08
N ARG A 294 -3.91 15.70 -21.93
CA ARG A 294 -4.95 16.68 -22.28
C ARG A 294 -5.20 17.66 -21.13
N ASN A 295 -5.13 17.18 -19.89
CA ASN A 295 -5.44 17.96 -18.69
C ASN A 295 -4.27 18.02 -17.71
N GLN A 296 -3.26 18.85 -18.02
CA GLN A 296 -2.10 19.01 -17.13
C GLN A 296 -2.54 19.50 -15.74
N MET A 297 -2.06 18.80 -14.70
CA MET A 297 -2.35 19.13 -13.30
C MET A 297 -1.65 20.44 -12.91
N HIS A 298 -2.30 21.25 -12.07
CA HIS A 298 -1.60 22.37 -11.45
C HIS A 298 -0.50 21.84 -10.51
N SER A 299 0.67 22.48 -10.50
CA SER A 299 1.86 21.97 -9.81
C SER A 299 1.72 21.82 -8.29
N SER A 300 0.74 22.48 -7.67
CA SER A 300 0.43 22.35 -6.24
C SER A 300 -0.39 21.11 -5.90
N LEU A 301 -1.07 20.51 -6.90
CA LEU A 301 -1.90 19.31 -6.72
C LEU A 301 -1.26 18.07 -7.38
N SER A 302 -0.09 18.24 -8.00
CA SER A 302 0.63 17.18 -8.69
C SER A 302 1.22 16.17 -7.69
N LEU A 303 0.78 14.92 -7.78
CA LEU A 303 1.33 13.83 -6.96
C LEU A 303 2.71 13.42 -7.47
N ILE A 304 2.95 13.48 -8.78
CA ILE A 304 4.30 13.30 -9.35
C ILE A 304 5.24 14.36 -8.77
N GLY A 305 4.78 15.61 -8.68
CA GLY A 305 5.52 16.71 -8.10
C GLY A 305 5.81 16.54 -6.61
N ALA A 306 4.83 16.06 -5.83
CA ALA A 306 4.97 15.78 -4.40
C ALA A 306 6.06 14.71 -4.14
N PHE A 307 5.98 13.56 -4.83
CA PHE A 307 7.00 12.51 -4.77
C PHE A 307 8.38 12.99 -5.25
N GLY A 308 8.44 14.00 -6.11
CA GLY A 308 9.69 14.64 -6.54
C GLY A 308 10.26 15.68 -5.57
N LYS A 309 9.49 16.14 -4.57
CA LYS A 309 9.89 17.19 -3.62
C LYS A 309 10.13 16.64 -2.23
N GLU A 310 9.17 15.93 -1.67
CA GLU A 310 9.14 15.47 -0.27
C GLU A 310 10.09 14.29 -0.05
N GLU A 311 10.89 14.35 1.03
CA GLU A 311 11.99 13.40 1.27
C GLU A 311 11.49 11.99 1.58
N TYR A 312 10.49 11.85 2.45
CA TYR A 312 9.92 10.55 2.81
C TYR A 312 9.22 9.87 1.60
N LEU A 313 8.62 10.63 0.67
CA LEU A 313 8.04 10.07 -0.56
C LEU A 313 9.12 9.62 -1.55
N LYS A 314 10.24 10.37 -1.66
CA LYS A 314 11.41 9.93 -2.44
C LYS A 314 11.99 8.64 -1.88
N GLU A 315 12.03 8.50 -0.57
CA GLU A 315 12.52 7.30 0.10
C GLU A 315 11.66 6.08 -0.23
N ARG A 316 10.34 6.24 -0.35
CA ARG A 316 9.44 5.18 -0.84
C ARG A 316 9.79 4.75 -2.26
N ASP A 317 9.93 5.71 -3.19
CA ASP A 317 10.32 5.44 -4.58
C ASP A 317 11.72 4.77 -4.64
N MET A 318 12.65 5.19 -3.79
CA MET A 318 13.98 4.57 -3.68
C MET A 318 13.92 3.13 -3.18
N THR A 319 13.15 2.86 -2.12
CA THR A 319 13.01 1.53 -1.52
C THR A 319 12.39 0.54 -2.49
N VAL A 320 11.28 0.92 -3.14
CA VAL A 320 10.68 0.12 -4.22
C VAL A 320 11.66 -0.05 -5.39
N GLY A 321 12.41 1.00 -5.75
CA GLY A 321 13.45 0.93 -6.77
C GLY A 321 14.53 -0.11 -6.47
N LYS A 322 14.97 -0.21 -5.21
CA LYS A 322 15.91 -1.26 -4.76
C LYS A 322 15.30 -2.65 -4.85
N ILE A 323 14.04 -2.83 -4.44
CA ILE A 323 13.32 -4.10 -4.56
C ILE A 323 13.23 -4.52 -6.04
N ILE A 324 12.87 -3.60 -6.94
CA ILE A 324 12.83 -3.88 -8.38
C ILE A 324 14.22 -4.28 -8.89
N ALA A 325 15.28 -3.59 -8.47
CA ALA A 325 16.64 -3.93 -8.87
C ALA A 325 17.06 -5.33 -8.37
N LEU A 326 16.83 -5.65 -7.09
CA LEU A 326 17.13 -6.96 -6.51
C LEU A 326 16.31 -8.08 -7.14
N SER A 327 15.03 -7.84 -7.45
CA SER A 327 14.18 -8.84 -8.12
C SER A 327 14.74 -9.24 -9.48
N ARG A 328 15.38 -8.31 -10.20
CA ARG A 328 16.09 -8.60 -11.46
C ARG A 328 17.40 -9.32 -11.21
N ASP A 329 18.13 -8.97 -10.14
CA ASP A 329 19.37 -9.65 -9.78
C ASP A 329 19.14 -11.11 -9.38
N PHE A 330 18.01 -11.43 -8.73
CA PHE A 330 17.58 -12.81 -8.47
C PHE A 330 16.97 -13.51 -9.69
N GLY A 331 16.76 -12.80 -10.80
CA GLY A 331 16.24 -13.39 -12.04
C GLY A 331 14.73 -13.61 -12.05
N ILE A 332 13.94 -12.86 -11.27
CA ILE A 332 12.47 -12.91 -11.35
C ILE A 332 12.03 -12.27 -12.66
N GLU A 333 11.54 -13.08 -13.59
CA GLU A 333 11.11 -12.61 -14.90
C GLU A 333 9.70 -12.01 -14.86
N THR A 334 9.46 -10.97 -15.65
CA THR A 334 8.11 -10.37 -15.75
C THR A 334 7.08 -11.36 -16.31
N ASN A 335 7.49 -12.27 -17.20
CA ASN A 335 6.61 -13.30 -17.76
C ASN A 335 6.19 -14.32 -16.70
N GLU A 336 7.09 -14.67 -15.77
CA GLU A 336 6.75 -15.53 -14.63
C GLU A 336 5.73 -14.86 -13.71
N LEU A 337 5.91 -13.57 -13.40
CA LEU A 337 4.94 -12.81 -12.62
C LEU A 337 3.55 -12.83 -13.28
N LEU A 338 3.50 -12.62 -14.60
CA LEU A 338 2.25 -12.69 -15.37
C LEU A 338 1.62 -14.08 -15.30
N ASP A 339 2.38 -15.16 -15.52
CA ASP A 339 1.86 -16.54 -15.46
C ASP A 339 1.26 -16.88 -14.07
N ILE A 340 1.87 -16.38 -13.00
CA ILE A 340 1.36 -16.60 -11.63
C ILE A 340 0.05 -15.85 -11.40
N ILE A 341 -0.03 -14.56 -11.76
CA ILE A 341 -1.24 -13.75 -11.51
C ILE A 341 -2.40 -14.08 -12.45
N SER A 342 -2.11 -14.67 -13.61
CA SER A 342 -3.12 -15.14 -14.56
C SER A 342 -3.80 -16.44 -14.13
N LYS A 343 -3.36 -17.10 -13.05
CA LYS A 343 -4.01 -18.30 -12.49
C LYS A 343 -4.98 -17.91 -11.37
N PRO A 344 -6.16 -18.54 -11.30
CA PRO A 344 -7.13 -18.29 -10.25
C PRO A 344 -6.61 -18.78 -8.89
N GLY A 345 -7.17 -18.24 -7.80
CA GLY A 345 -6.66 -18.45 -6.43
C GLY A 345 -6.73 -19.90 -5.94
N ASP A 346 -7.71 -20.66 -6.42
CA ASP A 346 -7.92 -22.09 -6.13
C ASP A 346 -6.85 -23.00 -6.75
N GLN A 347 -6.19 -22.55 -7.81
CA GLN A 347 -5.11 -23.27 -8.49
C GLN A 347 -3.73 -22.89 -7.97
N GLN A 348 -3.66 -22.01 -6.97
CA GLN A 348 -2.40 -21.58 -6.40
C GLN A 348 -1.90 -22.60 -5.37
N PRO A 349 -0.59 -22.88 -5.36
CA PRO A 349 0.00 -23.73 -4.34
C PRO A 349 -0.12 -23.08 -2.95
N PRO A 350 -0.14 -23.88 -1.88
CA PRO A 350 -0.15 -23.34 -0.52
C PRO A 350 1.12 -22.50 -0.24
N PRO A 351 1.07 -21.59 0.75
CA PRO A 351 2.26 -20.89 1.22
C PRO A 351 3.37 -21.87 1.59
N LEU A 352 4.62 -21.42 1.45
CA LEU A 352 5.79 -22.23 1.83
C LEU A 352 5.70 -22.58 3.32
N ASP A 353 5.70 -23.88 3.62
CA ASP A 353 5.86 -24.38 4.97
C ASP A 353 7.36 -24.49 5.28
N PHE A 354 7.84 -23.72 6.25
CA PHE A 354 9.24 -23.74 6.65
C PHE A 354 9.58 -24.93 7.57
N GLU A 355 8.58 -25.62 8.13
CA GLU A 355 8.79 -26.86 8.90
C GLU A 355 9.17 -28.03 7.98
N GLU A 356 8.64 -28.04 6.74
CA GLU A 356 9.01 -29.01 5.71
C GLU A 356 10.09 -28.43 4.78
N THR A 357 11.35 -28.86 4.96
CA THR A 357 12.43 -28.35 4.11
C THR A 357 12.22 -28.70 2.63
N PRO A 358 12.15 -27.72 1.71
CA PRO A 358 11.97 -27.97 0.28
C PRO A 358 13.16 -28.75 -0.28
N LYS A 359 12.89 -29.70 -1.18
CA LYS A 359 13.92 -30.57 -1.77
C LYS A 359 14.38 -30.04 -3.12
N HIS A 360 13.49 -29.39 -3.86
CA HIS A 360 13.74 -28.81 -5.16
C HIS A 360 13.30 -27.36 -5.20
N ALA A 361 13.95 -26.55 -6.05
CA ALA A 361 13.58 -25.14 -6.22
C ALA A 361 12.14 -24.98 -6.72
N GLU A 362 11.64 -25.95 -7.50
CA GLU A 362 10.26 -25.95 -8.02
C GLU A 362 9.20 -26.08 -6.92
N ASP A 363 9.57 -26.62 -5.75
CA ASP A 363 8.68 -26.77 -4.59
C ASP A 363 8.40 -25.42 -3.89
N ILE A 364 9.22 -24.39 -4.19
CA ILE A 364 9.10 -23.05 -3.59
C ILE A 364 8.35 -22.14 -4.56
N HIS A 365 7.13 -21.77 -4.19
CA HIS A 365 6.24 -20.98 -5.03
C HIS A 365 6.18 -19.52 -4.58
N LEU A 366 6.20 -18.58 -5.52
CA LEU A 366 6.08 -17.16 -5.21
C LEU A 366 4.62 -16.81 -4.92
N GLN A 367 4.40 -15.98 -3.90
CA GLN A 367 3.06 -15.59 -3.48
C GLN A 367 2.43 -14.62 -4.50
N ARG A 368 1.19 -14.92 -4.91
CA ARG A 368 0.50 -14.23 -6.03
C ARG A 368 0.28 -12.73 -5.83
N HIS A 369 -0.03 -12.29 -4.62
CA HIS A 369 -0.29 -10.86 -4.33
C HIS A 369 1.00 -10.06 -4.45
N GLY A 370 2.10 -10.52 -3.85
CA GLY A 370 3.40 -9.90 -4.02
C GLY A 370 3.90 -9.94 -5.48
N CYS A 371 3.53 -10.95 -6.26
CA CYS A 371 3.79 -10.96 -7.70
C CYS A 371 3.04 -9.85 -8.45
N LEU A 372 1.75 -9.63 -8.13
CA LEU A 372 0.95 -8.52 -8.66
C LEU A 372 1.55 -7.16 -8.28
N LEU A 373 1.90 -6.99 -6.99
CA LEU A 373 2.52 -5.76 -6.48
C LEU A 373 3.86 -5.47 -7.19
N LEU A 374 4.71 -6.48 -7.38
CA LEU A 374 5.98 -6.32 -8.08
C LEU A 374 5.79 -5.99 -9.58
N LEU A 375 4.80 -6.61 -10.22
CA LEU A 375 4.48 -6.33 -11.63
C LEU A 375 3.97 -4.89 -11.81
N ALA A 376 3.07 -4.45 -10.94
CA ALA A 376 2.57 -3.07 -10.91
C ALA A 376 3.72 -2.09 -10.65
N ALA A 377 4.58 -2.36 -9.66
CA ALA A 377 5.75 -1.55 -9.36
C ALA A 377 6.70 -1.42 -10.57
N ARG A 378 6.99 -2.53 -11.27
CA ARG A 378 7.82 -2.52 -12.49
C ARG A 378 7.18 -1.70 -13.61
N SER A 379 5.87 -1.85 -13.80
CA SER A 379 5.11 -1.15 -14.85
C SER A 379 5.02 0.35 -14.57
N ALA A 380 4.77 0.71 -13.31
CA ALA A 380 4.76 2.09 -12.84
C ALA A 380 6.15 2.73 -12.98
N ALA A 381 7.22 2.04 -12.58
CA ALA A 381 8.59 2.54 -12.71
C ALA A 381 9.02 2.77 -14.18
N ASP A 382 8.64 1.86 -15.10
CA ASP A 382 8.86 2.04 -16.55
C ASP A 382 8.26 3.36 -17.05
N LYS A 383 6.98 3.60 -16.73
CA LYS A 383 6.26 4.77 -17.20
C LYS A 383 6.61 6.04 -16.45
N LEU A 384 6.72 6.03 -15.12
CA LEU A 384 6.93 7.22 -14.29
C LEU A 384 8.38 7.69 -14.28
N LEU A 385 9.34 6.78 -14.18
CA LEU A 385 10.75 7.14 -13.98
C LEU A 385 11.57 7.04 -15.28
N SER A 386 11.03 6.43 -16.34
CA SER A 386 11.70 6.27 -17.65
C SER A 386 13.11 5.65 -17.57
N SER A 387 13.42 5.00 -16.45
CA SER A 387 14.73 4.44 -16.09
C SER A 387 14.71 2.90 -16.04
N GLY A 388 13.56 2.30 -16.38
CA GLY A 388 13.32 0.86 -16.32
C GLY A 388 13.55 0.12 -17.64
N GLN A 389 13.57 -1.20 -17.56
CA GLN A 389 13.34 -2.04 -18.74
C GLN A 389 11.87 -1.92 -19.15
N PRO A 390 11.58 -1.84 -20.46
CA PRO A 390 10.21 -1.72 -20.95
C PRO A 390 9.40 -2.95 -20.53
N VAL A 391 8.27 -2.70 -19.85
CA VAL A 391 7.30 -3.74 -19.51
C VAL A 391 6.25 -3.76 -20.61
N LYS A 392 5.99 -4.95 -21.17
CA LYS A 392 4.93 -5.13 -22.16
C LYS A 392 3.59 -4.83 -21.51
N ALA A 393 2.78 -3.98 -22.13
CA ALA A 393 1.45 -3.69 -21.64
C ALA A 393 0.57 -4.94 -21.68
N ILE A 394 -0.16 -5.17 -20.61
CA ILE A 394 -1.18 -6.22 -20.51
C ILE A 394 -2.38 -5.76 -21.35
N PRO A 395 -2.87 -6.57 -22.30
CA PRO A 395 -4.07 -6.22 -23.04
C PRO A 395 -5.28 -6.21 -22.09
N VAL A 396 -6.23 -5.31 -22.35
CA VAL A 396 -7.44 -5.19 -21.52
C VAL A 396 -8.21 -6.51 -21.50
N PHE A 397 -8.43 -7.12 -22.68
CA PHE A 397 -9.08 -8.41 -22.81
C PHE A 397 -8.20 -9.44 -23.53
N PRO A 398 -8.20 -10.71 -23.08
CA PRO A 398 -8.86 -11.22 -21.86
C PRO A 398 -8.01 -11.03 -20.58
N ASP A 399 -6.73 -10.66 -20.73
CA ASP A 399 -5.74 -10.84 -19.67
C ASP A 399 -6.02 -9.98 -18.42
N LEU A 400 -6.26 -8.67 -18.58
CA LEU A 400 -6.51 -7.79 -17.43
C LEU A 400 -7.85 -8.09 -16.76
N ALA A 401 -8.89 -8.39 -17.54
CA ALA A 401 -10.20 -8.79 -17.03
C ALA A 401 -10.11 -10.06 -16.17
N ALA A 402 -9.38 -11.08 -16.65
CA ALA A 402 -9.13 -12.29 -15.88
C ALA A 402 -8.38 -11.99 -14.57
N ILE A 403 -7.35 -11.13 -14.59
CA ILE A 403 -6.62 -10.73 -13.39
C ILE A 403 -7.57 -10.10 -12.35
N TYR A 404 -8.42 -9.16 -12.75
CA TYR A 404 -9.40 -8.56 -11.83
C TYR A 404 -10.33 -9.62 -11.21
N SER A 405 -10.85 -10.53 -12.03
CA SER A 405 -11.72 -11.60 -11.54
C SER A 405 -11.02 -12.53 -10.53
N HIS A 406 -9.73 -12.84 -10.74
CA HIS A 406 -8.98 -13.73 -9.85
C HIS A 406 -8.68 -13.10 -8.48
N PHE A 407 -8.47 -11.79 -8.42
CA PHE A 407 -8.11 -11.07 -7.19
C PHE A 407 -9.30 -10.51 -6.42
N LEU A 408 -10.38 -10.14 -7.10
CA LEU A 408 -11.58 -9.59 -6.44
C LEU A 408 -12.72 -10.62 -6.32
N GLY A 409 -12.63 -11.77 -6.99
CA GLY A 409 -13.58 -12.88 -6.84
C GLY A 409 -15.04 -12.54 -7.16
N GLU A 410 -15.93 -13.41 -6.67
CA GLU A 410 -17.38 -13.25 -6.68
C GLU A 410 -17.87 -13.09 -5.23
N GLY A 411 -18.08 -11.85 -4.79
CA GLY A 411 -18.67 -11.51 -3.49
C GLY A 411 -20.14 -11.07 -3.60
N GLU A 412 -20.79 -10.77 -2.47
CA GLU A 412 -22.17 -10.25 -2.45
C GLU A 412 -22.30 -8.93 -3.22
N SER A 413 -21.34 -8.00 -3.01
CA SER A 413 -21.19 -6.78 -3.81
C SER A 413 -19.71 -6.58 -4.19
N PRO A 414 -19.38 -6.27 -5.45
CA PRO A 414 -18.01 -5.99 -5.87
C PRO A 414 -17.36 -4.83 -5.11
N TYR A 415 -18.15 -3.86 -4.64
CA TYR A 415 -17.64 -2.73 -3.87
C TYR A 415 -17.24 -3.14 -2.45
N SER A 416 -18.04 -3.98 -1.78
CA SER A 416 -17.70 -4.49 -0.45
C SER A 416 -16.41 -5.31 -0.48
N VAL A 417 -16.20 -6.13 -1.52
CA VAL A 417 -14.94 -6.89 -1.65
C VAL A 417 -13.74 -5.95 -1.79
N VAL A 418 -13.84 -4.94 -2.66
CA VAL A 418 -12.77 -3.94 -2.83
C VAL A 418 -12.46 -3.18 -1.53
N MET A 419 -13.46 -2.94 -0.69
CA MET A 419 -13.30 -2.26 0.59
C MET A 419 -12.56 -3.09 1.65
N GLU A 420 -12.61 -4.42 1.54
CA GLU A 420 -11.90 -5.35 2.42
C GLU A 420 -10.45 -5.57 1.97
N GLU A 421 -10.15 -5.31 0.69
CA GLU A 421 -8.82 -5.48 0.13
C GLU A 421 -7.83 -4.36 0.54
N PRO A 422 -6.53 -4.67 0.71
CA PRO A 422 -5.52 -3.66 1.02
C PRO A 422 -5.40 -2.58 -0.08
N GLU A 423 -5.26 -1.32 0.31
CA GLU A 423 -5.15 -0.19 -0.65
C GLU A 423 -4.01 -0.38 -1.66
N ALA A 424 -2.87 -0.96 -1.24
CA ALA A 424 -1.74 -1.27 -2.12
C ALA A 424 -2.10 -2.24 -3.26
N LEU A 425 -3.02 -3.19 -3.01
CA LEU A 425 -3.51 -4.11 -4.01
C LEU A 425 -4.43 -3.39 -5.00
N VAL A 426 -5.37 -2.59 -4.51
CA VAL A 426 -6.30 -1.82 -5.34
C VAL A 426 -5.54 -0.82 -6.21
N ASP A 427 -4.56 -0.10 -5.66
CA ASP A 427 -3.67 0.81 -6.41
C ASP A 427 -2.88 0.07 -7.49
N SER A 428 -2.42 -1.15 -7.21
CA SER A 428 -1.70 -1.98 -8.19
C SER A 428 -2.60 -2.41 -9.36
N LEU A 429 -3.83 -2.87 -9.08
CA LEU A 429 -4.80 -3.21 -10.12
C LEU A 429 -5.15 -1.99 -10.97
N CYS A 430 -5.51 -0.87 -10.33
CA CYS A 430 -5.82 0.40 -11.01
C CYS A 430 -4.64 0.90 -11.86
N SER A 431 -3.41 0.74 -11.40
CA SER A 431 -2.20 1.11 -12.15
C SER A 431 -2.06 0.34 -13.45
N LEU A 432 -2.32 -0.98 -13.41
CA LEU A 432 -2.32 -1.81 -14.61
C LEU A 432 -3.45 -1.41 -15.57
N ALA A 433 -4.63 -1.07 -15.07
CA ALA A 433 -5.76 -0.59 -15.87
C ALA A 433 -5.48 0.77 -16.54
N VAL A 434 -4.86 1.71 -15.84
CA VAL A 434 -4.43 3.01 -16.40
C VAL A 434 -3.44 2.81 -17.55
N ILE A 435 -2.47 1.91 -17.40
CA ILE A 435 -1.49 1.60 -18.46
C ILE A 435 -2.18 0.90 -19.64
N ALA A 436 -3.06 -0.07 -19.37
CA ALA A 436 -3.76 -0.83 -20.40
C ALA A 436 -4.72 0.06 -21.22
N SER A 437 -5.48 0.94 -20.58
CA SER A 437 -6.42 1.85 -21.24
C SER A 437 -5.77 2.88 -22.18
N SER A 438 -4.47 3.14 -22.00
CA SER A 438 -3.70 4.01 -22.91
C SER A 438 -3.32 3.34 -24.24
N ASN A 439 -3.52 2.03 -24.36
CA ASN A 439 -3.25 1.24 -25.56
C ASN A 439 -4.56 0.93 -26.31
N PRO A 440 -4.52 0.70 -27.64
CA PRO A 440 -5.70 0.30 -28.39
C PRO A 440 -6.28 -1.00 -27.82
N SER A 441 -7.54 -0.94 -27.42
CA SER A 441 -8.25 -2.03 -26.77
C SER A 441 -8.60 -3.12 -27.77
N SER A 442 -8.46 -4.38 -27.36
CA SER A 442 -9.03 -5.53 -28.06
C SER A 442 -10.54 -5.60 -27.81
N SER A 443 -11.29 -6.16 -28.77
CA SER A 443 -12.71 -6.47 -28.54
C SER A 443 -12.83 -7.49 -27.39
N PRO A 444 -13.78 -7.30 -26.46
CA PRO A 444 -14.05 -8.31 -25.44
C PRO A 444 -14.50 -9.61 -26.12
N PRO A 445 -14.11 -10.79 -25.59
CA PRO A 445 -14.51 -12.07 -26.18
C PRO A 445 -15.93 -12.47 -25.79
N ASN A 446 -16.47 -11.95 -24.68
CA ASN A 446 -17.83 -12.20 -24.21
C ASN A 446 -18.43 -10.98 -23.48
N GLU A 447 -19.75 -10.81 -23.56
CA GLU A 447 -20.53 -9.77 -22.87
C GLU A 447 -20.40 -9.88 -21.34
N THR A 448 -20.43 -11.09 -20.79
CA THR A 448 -20.37 -11.29 -19.33
C THR A 448 -19.03 -10.84 -18.74
N GLU A 449 -17.92 -11.16 -19.41
CA GLU A 449 -16.57 -10.75 -18.98
C GLU A 449 -16.42 -9.23 -19.07
N PHE A 450 -16.92 -8.61 -20.14
CA PHE A 450 -16.94 -7.16 -20.28
C PHE A 450 -17.70 -6.49 -19.13
N THR A 451 -18.93 -6.94 -18.86
CA THR A 451 -19.78 -6.43 -17.78
C THR A 451 -19.11 -6.57 -16.42
N GLN A 452 -18.64 -7.79 -16.08
CA GLN A 452 -18.00 -8.06 -14.79
C GLN A 452 -16.75 -7.20 -14.60
N PHE A 453 -15.90 -7.10 -15.63
CA PHE A 453 -14.68 -6.31 -15.56
C PHE A 453 -14.95 -4.81 -15.37
N ILE A 454 -15.88 -4.22 -16.11
CA ILE A 454 -16.22 -2.80 -15.96
C ILE A 454 -16.78 -2.51 -14.57
N ILE A 455 -17.63 -3.39 -14.04
CA ILE A 455 -18.19 -3.26 -12.69
C ILE A 455 -17.08 -3.32 -11.64
N GLN A 456 -16.20 -4.34 -11.69
CA GLN A 456 -15.08 -4.48 -10.76
C GLN A 456 -14.08 -3.31 -10.85
N LEU A 457 -13.75 -2.87 -12.07
CA LEU A 457 -12.87 -1.72 -12.28
C LEU A 457 -13.48 -0.43 -11.71
N THR A 458 -14.78 -0.23 -11.91
CA THR A 458 -15.50 0.93 -11.35
C THR A 458 -15.50 0.87 -9.83
N ALA A 459 -15.69 -0.30 -9.22
CA ALA A 459 -15.61 -0.48 -7.78
C ALA A 459 -14.24 -0.06 -7.23
N CYS A 460 -13.13 -0.49 -7.85
CA CYS A 460 -11.78 -0.08 -7.47
C CYS A 460 -11.57 1.44 -7.52
N ILE A 461 -12.10 2.11 -8.55
CA ILE A 461 -11.93 3.56 -8.74
C ILE A 461 -12.83 4.38 -7.80
N ARG A 462 -13.94 3.80 -7.36
CA ARG A 462 -14.84 4.43 -6.38
C ARG A 462 -14.45 4.15 -4.93
N ALA A 463 -13.42 3.33 -4.69
CA ALA A 463 -12.85 3.11 -3.37
C ALA A 463 -12.35 4.43 -2.73
N PRO A 464 -12.31 4.54 -1.39
CA PRO A 464 -11.94 5.77 -0.67
C PRO A 464 -10.65 6.45 -1.13
N GLY A 465 -9.61 5.69 -1.47
CA GLY A 465 -8.34 6.23 -1.96
C GLY A 465 -8.43 6.94 -3.32
N PHE A 466 -9.43 6.62 -4.13
CA PHE A 466 -9.57 7.11 -5.51
C PHE A 466 -10.80 8.00 -5.72
N ARG A 467 -11.86 7.85 -4.91
CA ARG A 467 -13.17 8.51 -5.14
C ARG A 467 -13.11 10.03 -5.28
N SER A 468 -12.14 10.68 -4.65
CA SER A 468 -11.96 12.13 -4.69
C SER A 468 -11.28 12.61 -5.98
N PHE A 469 -10.81 11.69 -6.83
CA PHE A 469 -10.05 11.96 -8.05
C PHE A 469 -10.88 11.59 -9.29
N SER A 470 -11.79 12.48 -9.69
CA SER A 470 -12.68 12.29 -10.87
C SER A 470 -11.94 11.97 -12.17
N ARG A 471 -10.65 12.29 -12.27
CA ARG A 471 -9.83 11.92 -13.43
C ARG A 471 -9.69 10.42 -13.63
N MET A 472 -9.73 9.64 -12.54
CA MET A 472 -9.66 8.18 -12.60
C MET A 472 -10.89 7.57 -13.28
N GLU A 473 -12.05 8.23 -13.24
CA GLU A 473 -13.29 7.77 -13.88
C GLU A 473 -13.15 7.68 -15.41
N ARG A 474 -12.17 8.36 -15.99
CA ARG A 474 -11.86 8.25 -17.43
C ARG A 474 -11.39 6.86 -17.84
N VAL A 475 -10.78 6.10 -16.93
CA VAL A 475 -10.25 4.77 -17.23
C VAL A 475 -11.38 3.80 -17.59
N PRO A 476 -12.41 3.59 -16.73
CA PRO A 476 -13.54 2.74 -17.06
C PRO A 476 -14.35 3.31 -18.22
N SER A 477 -14.52 4.64 -18.32
CA SER A 477 -15.18 5.24 -19.49
C SER A 477 -14.46 4.92 -20.80
N THR A 478 -13.13 5.00 -20.84
CA THR A 478 -12.36 4.70 -22.05
C THR A 478 -12.50 3.24 -22.46
N ILE A 479 -12.46 2.33 -21.47
CA ILE A 479 -12.60 0.89 -21.74
C ILE A 479 -14.04 0.55 -22.13
N PHE A 480 -15.04 1.14 -21.48
CA PHE A 480 -16.45 0.97 -21.80
C PHE A 480 -16.73 1.33 -23.27
N HIS A 481 -16.30 2.51 -23.71
CA HIS A 481 -16.50 2.98 -25.09
C HIS A 481 -15.58 2.29 -26.12
N SER A 482 -14.60 1.51 -25.67
CA SER A 482 -13.77 0.70 -26.59
C SER A 482 -14.52 -0.51 -27.14
N ASN A 483 -15.59 -0.96 -26.47
CA ASN A 483 -16.46 -2.02 -26.96
C ASN A 483 -17.32 -1.47 -28.11
N PRO A 484 -17.26 -2.02 -29.33
CA PRO A 484 -18.00 -1.50 -30.47
C PRO A 484 -19.52 -1.73 -30.39
N ASP A 485 -19.99 -2.70 -29.61
CA ASP A 485 -21.41 -3.09 -29.57
C ASP A 485 -22.26 -2.16 -28.67
N PRO A 486 -23.17 -1.34 -29.23
CA PRO A 486 -23.99 -0.43 -28.45
C PRO A 486 -25.05 -1.15 -27.60
N VAL A 487 -25.47 -2.37 -27.97
CA VAL A 487 -26.47 -3.14 -27.21
C VAL A 487 -25.86 -3.63 -25.91
N VAL A 488 -24.64 -4.17 -25.95
CA VAL A 488 -23.90 -4.59 -24.75
C VAL A 488 -23.67 -3.41 -23.80
N ARG A 489 -23.25 -2.26 -24.35
CA ARG A 489 -23.06 -1.01 -23.56
C ARG A 489 -24.37 -0.55 -22.90
N PHE A 490 -25.48 -0.58 -23.63
CA PHE A 490 -26.80 -0.22 -23.11
C PHE A 490 -27.25 -1.18 -22.00
N ASN A 491 -27.11 -2.50 -22.21
CA ASN A 491 -27.49 -3.52 -21.22
C ASN A 491 -26.73 -3.35 -19.91
N LEU A 492 -25.43 -3.01 -19.97
CA LEU A 492 -24.63 -2.74 -18.79
C LEU A 492 -25.12 -1.52 -18.02
N ILE A 493 -25.41 -0.40 -18.70
CA ILE A 493 -25.98 0.81 -18.06
C ILE A 493 -27.31 0.45 -17.40
N ARG A 494 -28.16 -0.31 -18.10
CA ARG A 494 -29.44 -0.77 -17.55
C ARG A 494 -29.25 -1.61 -16.29
N GLN A 495 -28.33 -2.57 -16.31
CA GLN A 495 -28.01 -3.41 -15.15
C GLN A 495 -27.59 -2.57 -13.95
N ILE A 496 -26.68 -1.60 -14.15
CA ILE A 496 -26.20 -0.71 -13.07
C ILE A 496 -27.34 0.12 -12.45
N LEU A 497 -28.31 0.54 -13.25
CA LEU A 497 -29.46 1.31 -12.79
C LEU A 497 -30.56 0.43 -12.16
N GLU A 498 -30.63 -0.86 -12.49
CA GLU A 498 -31.63 -1.80 -11.94
C GLU A 498 -31.14 -2.47 -10.64
N ASP A 499 -29.83 -2.60 -10.46
CA ASP A 499 -29.21 -3.26 -9.31
C ASP A 499 -28.91 -2.25 -8.18
N GLU A 500 -29.37 -2.56 -6.97
CA GLU A 500 -29.10 -1.75 -5.77
C GLU A 500 -27.66 -1.93 -5.25
N ASP A 501 -27.04 -3.08 -5.52
CA ASP A 501 -25.66 -3.34 -5.08
C ASP A 501 -24.61 -2.59 -5.92
N LEU A 502 -25.05 -1.93 -7.00
CA LEU A 502 -24.22 -1.19 -7.95
C LEU A 502 -24.38 0.35 -7.86
N GLN A 503 -24.92 0.88 -6.75
CA GLN A 503 -25.11 2.32 -6.55
C GLN A 503 -23.83 3.16 -6.81
N TYR A 504 -22.66 2.65 -6.45
CA TYR A 504 -21.37 3.31 -6.67
C TYR A 504 -21.04 3.56 -8.15
N ALA A 505 -21.61 2.77 -9.07
CA ALA A 505 -21.38 2.83 -10.51
C ALA A 505 -22.46 3.65 -11.26
N ARG A 506 -23.53 4.09 -10.59
CA ARG A 506 -24.62 4.84 -11.23
C ARG A 506 -24.14 6.17 -11.80
N GLU A 507 -23.34 6.95 -11.07
CA GLU A 507 -22.82 8.23 -11.55
C GLU A 507 -21.95 8.09 -12.82
N PRO A 508 -20.96 7.19 -12.88
CA PRO A 508 -20.22 6.92 -14.11
C PRO A 508 -21.12 6.45 -15.27
N ALA A 509 -22.11 5.59 -14.99
CA ALA A 509 -23.03 5.09 -16.00
C ALA A 509 -23.89 6.19 -16.66
N ILE A 510 -24.28 7.21 -15.89
CA ILE A 510 -24.97 8.40 -16.43
C ILE A 510 -24.04 9.20 -17.35
N GLY A 511 -22.76 9.32 -16.98
CA GLY A 511 -21.73 9.90 -17.85
C GLY A 511 -21.60 9.14 -19.18
N TRP A 512 -21.51 7.81 -19.12
CA TRP A 512 -21.45 6.95 -20.31
C TRP A 512 -22.68 7.09 -21.19
N LEU A 513 -23.88 7.07 -20.61
CA LEU A 513 -25.14 7.28 -21.33
C LEU A 513 -25.13 8.62 -22.09
N LYS A 514 -24.68 9.70 -21.45
CA LYS A 514 -24.58 11.02 -22.08
C LYS A 514 -23.59 11.02 -23.25
N GLU A 515 -22.44 10.36 -23.10
CA GLU A 515 -21.42 10.25 -24.17
C GLU A 515 -21.93 9.44 -25.36
N ASP A 516 -22.60 8.31 -25.13
CA ASP A 516 -23.21 7.49 -26.20
C ASP A 516 -24.36 8.23 -26.92
N LEU A 517 -25.19 8.98 -26.18
CA LEU A 517 -26.21 9.86 -26.78
C LEU A 517 -25.58 10.94 -27.67
N LEU A 518 -24.50 11.57 -27.20
CA LEU A 518 -23.75 12.56 -28.00
C LEU A 518 -23.17 11.93 -29.26
N ALA A 519 -22.51 10.77 -29.14
CA ALA A 519 -21.92 10.05 -30.27
C ALA A 519 -22.99 9.69 -31.33
N ALA A 520 -24.16 9.21 -30.89
CA ALA A 520 -25.27 8.84 -31.76
C ALA A 520 -25.87 10.00 -32.55
N THR A 521 -25.70 11.25 -32.08
CA THR A 521 -26.16 12.45 -32.82
C THR A 521 -25.19 12.95 -33.89
N THR A 522 -23.97 12.41 -33.97
CA THR A 522 -22.98 12.86 -34.96
C THR A 522 -23.25 12.27 -36.36
N PRO A 523 -23.23 13.09 -37.44
CA PRO A 523 -23.72 12.72 -38.78
C PRO A 523 -22.84 11.71 -39.56
N ASN A 524 -21.83 11.10 -38.94
CA ASN A 524 -20.88 10.18 -39.60
C ASN A 524 -21.19 8.69 -39.41
N VAL A 525 -22.38 8.37 -38.92
CA VAL A 525 -22.81 6.98 -38.71
C VAL A 525 -23.22 6.32 -40.04
N HIS A 526 -22.57 5.20 -40.37
CA HIS A 526 -22.92 4.38 -41.53
C HIS A 526 -24.40 3.93 -41.48
N PRO A 527 -25.12 3.92 -42.61
CA PRO A 527 -26.57 3.66 -42.69
C PRO A 527 -27.03 2.24 -42.29
N ASP A 528 -26.11 1.39 -41.81
CA ASP A 528 -26.42 0.06 -41.27
C ASP A 528 -26.74 0.06 -39.75
N GLN A 529 -26.58 1.19 -39.03
CA GLN A 529 -26.96 1.31 -37.60
C GLN A 529 -28.45 1.63 -37.38
N LYS A 530 -29.35 0.80 -37.91
CA LYS A 530 -30.80 0.95 -37.66
C LYS A 530 -31.27 0.48 -36.27
N GLU A 531 -30.38 -0.06 -35.44
CA GLU A 531 -30.70 -0.58 -34.10
C GLU A 531 -29.74 -0.02 -33.04
N ASN A 532 -29.60 1.31 -32.93
CA ASN A 532 -28.91 1.91 -31.80
C ASN A 532 -29.92 2.11 -30.63
N PRO A 533 -29.82 1.33 -29.52
CA PRO A 533 -30.77 1.39 -28.42
C PRO A 533 -30.75 2.74 -27.68
N PHE A 534 -29.67 3.52 -27.77
CA PHE A 534 -29.56 4.80 -27.07
C PHE A 534 -30.47 5.89 -27.64
N ILE A 535 -30.80 5.82 -28.93
CA ILE A 535 -31.67 6.79 -29.61
C ILE A 535 -33.10 6.29 -29.84
N ASP A 536 -33.39 5.08 -29.37
CA ASP A 536 -34.71 4.48 -29.47
C ASP A 536 -35.60 4.95 -28.30
N PRO A 537 -36.74 5.60 -28.57
CA PRO A 537 -37.60 6.12 -27.51
C PRO A 537 -38.16 5.03 -26.59
N THR A 538 -38.34 3.78 -27.05
CA THR A 538 -38.86 2.70 -26.19
C THR A 538 -37.82 2.23 -25.18
N HIS A 539 -36.57 2.08 -25.60
CA HIS A 539 -35.45 1.74 -24.73
C HIS A 539 -35.17 2.86 -23.72
N PHE A 540 -35.16 4.12 -24.17
CA PHE A 540 -34.94 5.26 -23.28
C PHE A 540 -36.06 5.42 -22.25
N ALA A 541 -37.32 5.20 -22.62
CA ALA A 541 -38.46 5.24 -21.70
C ALA A 541 -38.36 4.19 -20.58
N ILE A 542 -37.66 3.07 -20.80
CA ILE A 542 -37.39 2.06 -19.77
C ILE A 542 -36.35 2.56 -18.76
N LEU A 543 -35.29 3.24 -19.24
CA LEU A 543 -34.24 3.79 -18.36
C LEU A 543 -34.72 5.01 -17.57
N PHE A 544 -35.59 5.84 -18.16
CA PHE A 544 -36.02 7.10 -17.59
C PHE A 544 -36.49 7.04 -16.11
N PRO A 545 -37.41 6.15 -15.71
CA PRO A 545 -37.84 6.05 -14.30
C PRO A 545 -36.76 5.50 -13.37
N ARG A 546 -35.70 4.86 -13.88
CA ARG A 546 -34.54 4.38 -13.11
C ARG A 546 -33.46 5.44 -12.95
N ILE A 547 -33.32 6.31 -13.94
CA ILE A 547 -32.44 7.48 -13.85
C ILE A 547 -33.00 8.49 -12.86
N TYR A 548 -34.32 8.74 -12.94
CA TYR A 548 -35.03 9.74 -12.15
C TYR A 548 -35.93 9.09 -11.09
N GLU A 549 -35.32 8.26 -10.23
CA GLU A 549 -36.00 7.63 -9.10
C GLU A 549 -36.50 8.69 -8.09
N PRO A 550 -37.71 8.54 -7.52
CA PRO A 550 -38.19 9.44 -6.50
C PRO A 550 -37.21 9.54 -5.33
N ILE A 551 -36.95 10.75 -4.84
CA ILE A 551 -36.13 10.92 -3.65
C ILE A 551 -36.80 10.24 -2.43
N PRO A 552 -36.03 9.74 -1.46
CA PRO A 552 -36.59 9.14 -0.25
C PRO A 552 -37.54 10.08 0.52
N ASP A 553 -38.69 9.58 0.98
CA ASP A 553 -39.74 10.39 1.64
C ASP A 553 -39.25 11.07 2.93
N ASP A 554 -38.29 10.45 3.61
CA ASP A 554 -37.64 10.97 4.82
C ASP A 554 -36.83 12.24 4.54
N TRP A 555 -36.35 12.45 3.31
CA TRP A 555 -35.64 13.67 2.92
C TRP A 555 -36.55 14.90 2.90
N LEU A 556 -37.85 14.73 2.66
CA LEU A 556 -38.79 15.86 2.67
C LEU A 556 -39.20 16.28 4.09
N SER A 557 -38.86 15.48 5.10
CA SER A 557 -39.25 15.64 6.50
C SER A 557 -38.09 16.05 7.42
N LEU A 558 -37.02 16.67 6.88
CA LEU A 558 -35.83 17.05 7.65
C LEU A 558 -36.13 17.97 8.84
N GLY A 559 -37.09 18.89 8.70
CA GLY A 559 -37.43 19.83 9.78
C GLY A 559 -37.97 19.16 11.04
N THR A 560 -38.59 17.98 10.92
CA THR A 560 -39.13 17.20 12.04
C THR A 560 -38.25 16.00 12.41
N ALA A 561 -37.15 15.79 11.69
CA ALA A 561 -36.22 14.69 11.92
C ALA A 561 -35.44 14.84 13.23
N LYS A 562 -35.10 13.70 13.84
CA LYS A 562 -34.12 13.64 14.95
C LYS A 562 -32.75 14.11 14.46
N THR A 563 -31.94 14.67 15.36
CA THR A 563 -30.62 15.24 15.01
C THR A 563 -29.73 14.20 14.34
N ASP A 564 -29.59 13.00 14.88
CA ASP A 564 -28.77 11.94 14.28
C ASP A 564 -29.19 11.61 12.83
N HIS A 565 -30.50 11.57 12.57
CA HIS A 565 -31.01 11.31 11.22
C HIS A 565 -30.76 12.49 10.28
N LEU A 566 -30.95 13.73 10.75
CA LEU A 566 -30.61 14.92 9.99
C LEU A 566 -29.13 14.93 9.58
N ILE A 567 -28.22 14.67 10.53
CA ILE A 567 -26.77 14.64 10.27
C ILE A 567 -26.42 13.52 9.28
N ASN A 568 -26.98 12.33 9.46
CA ASN A 568 -26.76 11.22 8.52
C ASN A 568 -27.25 11.58 7.11
N THR A 569 -28.43 12.15 6.96
CA THR A 569 -28.96 12.57 5.65
C THR A 569 -28.11 13.68 5.05
N TRP A 570 -27.66 14.65 5.85
CA TRP A 570 -26.78 15.74 5.40
C TRP A 570 -25.44 15.21 4.86
N LEU A 571 -24.77 14.35 5.62
CA LEU A 571 -23.51 13.73 5.22
C LEU A 571 -23.68 12.81 4.01
N THR A 572 -24.75 12.01 3.99
CA THR A 572 -25.05 11.11 2.86
C THR A 572 -25.29 11.90 1.58
N PHE A 573 -26.08 12.97 1.67
CA PHE A 573 -26.33 13.87 0.55
C PHE A 573 -25.03 14.49 0.04
N THR A 574 -24.27 15.16 0.90
CA THR A 574 -23.08 15.92 0.51
C THR A 574 -21.92 15.03 0.04
N GLN A 575 -21.71 13.86 0.65
CA GLN A 575 -20.54 13.02 0.39
C GLN A 575 -20.79 11.92 -0.64
N HIS A 576 -22.02 11.40 -0.75
CA HIS A 576 -22.29 10.20 -1.56
C HIS A 576 -23.26 10.44 -2.71
N LEU A 577 -24.31 11.23 -2.51
CA LEU A 577 -25.41 11.33 -3.47
C LEU A 577 -25.37 12.57 -4.35
N LEU A 578 -24.72 13.66 -3.90
CA LEU A 578 -24.63 14.91 -4.65
C LEU A 578 -24.04 14.71 -6.06
N PRO A 579 -22.91 14.00 -6.28
CA PRO A 579 -22.36 13.82 -7.63
C PRO A 579 -23.35 13.15 -8.59
N TYR A 580 -24.04 12.10 -8.11
CA TYR A 580 -25.05 11.40 -8.90
C TYR A 580 -26.23 12.30 -9.27
N HIS A 581 -26.78 13.05 -8.30
CA HIS A 581 -27.90 13.96 -8.57
C HIS A 581 -27.52 15.09 -9.54
N LEU A 582 -26.30 15.62 -9.42
CA LEU A 582 -25.79 16.61 -10.37
C LEU A 582 -25.64 16.00 -11.78
N ALA A 583 -25.18 14.75 -11.89
CA ALA A 583 -25.05 14.05 -13.17
C ALA A 583 -26.40 13.86 -13.88
N ILE A 584 -27.44 13.39 -13.17
CA ILE A 584 -28.77 13.17 -13.76
C ILE A 584 -29.49 14.48 -14.10
N LEU A 585 -29.32 15.53 -13.30
CA LEU A 585 -29.80 16.87 -13.63
C LEU A 585 -29.08 17.43 -14.87
N ASN A 586 -27.75 17.25 -14.94
CA ASN A 586 -26.96 17.67 -16.09
C ASN A 586 -27.35 16.90 -17.37
N LEU A 587 -27.66 15.61 -17.27
CA LEU A 587 -28.20 14.83 -18.38
C LEU A 587 -29.55 15.40 -18.85
N TYR A 588 -30.46 15.72 -17.92
CA TYR A 588 -31.76 16.29 -18.28
C TYR A 588 -31.61 17.66 -18.97
N TYR A 589 -30.78 18.53 -18.40
CA TYR A 589 -30.44 19.82 -19.01
C TYR A 589 -29.84 19.64 -20.42
N PHE A 590 -28.93 18.69 -20.61
CA PHE A 590 -28.40 18.38 -21.93
C PHE A 590 -29.49 17.97 -22.93
N LEU A 591 -30.47 17.16 -22.50
CA LEU A 591 -31.59 16.75 -23.35
C LEU A 591 -32.50 17.93 -23.74
N THR A 592 -32.70 18.91 -22.85
CA THR A 592 -33.48 20.11 -23.20
C THR A 592 -32.72 21.01 -24.17
N GLN A 593 -31.39 21.12 -24.06
CA GLN A 593 -30.60 21.92 -25.00
C GLN A 593 -30.56 21.34 -26.43
N SER A 594 -30.83 20.04 -26.61
CA SER A 594 -30.83 19.38 -27.92
C SER A 594 -32.24 19.13 -28.44
N ALA A 595 -32.76 20.04 -29.28
CA ALA A 595 -34.10 19.91 -29.87
C ALA A 595 -34.30 18.60 -30.66
N THR A 596 -33.24 18.07 -31.29
CA THR A 596 -33.27 16.80 -32.02
C THR A 596 -33.50 15.63 -31.09
N LEU A 597 -32.70 15.50 -30.03
CA LEU A 597 -32.84 14.42 -29.05
C LEU A 597 -34.15 14.53 -28.27
N TYR A 598 -34.52 15.75 -27.89
CA TYR A 598 -35.77 16.03 -27.17
C TYR A 598 -37.00 15.48 -27.91
N LYS A 599 -37.05 15.68 -29.24
CA LYS A 599 -38.12 15.16 -30.10
C LYS A 599 -37.99 13.65 -30.35
N GLN A 600 -36.78 13.18 -30.64
CA GLN A 600 -36.53 11.78 -31.00
C GLN A 600 -36.81 10.81 -29.84
N LEU A 601 -36.42 11.19 -28.62
CA LEU A 601 -36.63 10.39 -27.40
C LEU A 601 -37.99 10.64 -26.73
N GLN A 602 -38.85 11.47 -27.35
CA GLN A 602 -40.18 11.79 -26.84
C GLN A 602 -40.16 12.35 -25.40
N ILE A 603 -39.14 13.16 -25.07
CA ILE A 603 -38.93 13.71 -23.71
C ILE A 603 -40.14 14.53 -23.24
N GLN A 604 -40.89 15.14 -24.17
CA GLN A 604 -42.12 15.87 -23.87
C GLN A 604 -43.17 15.00 -23.16
N GLU A 605 -43.27 13.72 -23.49
CA GLU A 605 -44.24 12.79 -22.87
C GLU A 605 -43.79 12.37 -21.46
N LEU A 606 -42.48 12.33 -21.23
CA LEU A 606 -41.87 11.93 -19.95
C LEU A 606 -41.72 13.10 -18.97
N HIS A 607 -41.68 14.34 -19.47
CA HIS A 607 -41.46 15.55 -18.68
C HIS A 607 -42.44 15.74 -17.52
N PRO A 608 -43.78 15.56 -17.66
CA PRO A 608 -44.70 15.74 -16.54
C PRO A 608 -44.46 14.77 -15.38
N ALA A 609 -44.04 13.54 -15.70
CA ALA A 609 -43.71 12.54 -14.68
C ALA A 609 -42.40 12.90 -13.96
N PHE A 610 -41.39 13.36 -14.71
CA PHE A 610 -40.13 13.84 -14.14
C PHE A 610 -40.32 15.07 -13.25
N GLU A 611 -41.07 16.06 -13.71
CA GLU A 611 -41.34 17.28 -12.95
C GLU A 611 -42.01 16.96 -11.61
N SER A 612 -43.11 16.21 -11.67
CA SER A 612 -43.92 15.91 -10.48
C SER A 612 -43.27 14.92 -9.50
N LYS A 613 -42.56 13.89 -9.99
CA LYS A 613 -42.03 12.80 -9.14
C LYS A 613 -40.59 13.01 -8.69
N PHE A 614 -39.80 13.80 -9.41
CA PHE A 614 -38.37 13.96 -9.14
C PHE A 614 -37.98 15.42 -8.93
N LEU A 615 -38.24 16.30 -9.92
CA LEU A 615 -37.71 17.67 -9.91
C LEU A 615 -38.28 18.52 -8.76
N VAL A 616 -39.61 18.51 -8.56
CA VAL A 616 -40.29 19.28 -7.50
C VAL A 616 -39.91 18.78 -6.08
N PRO A 617 -39.91 17.47 -5.79
CA PRO A 617 -39.40 16.96 -4.52
C PRO A 617 -37.95 17.36 -4.25
N LEU A 618 -37.06 17.18 -5.24
CA LEU A 618 -35.64 17.51 -5.09
C LEU A 618 -35.39 19.00 -4.86
N ARG A 619 -36.15 19.85 -5.56
CA ARG A 619 -36.14 21.30 -5.35
C ARG A 619 -36.54 21.65 -3.92
N THR A 620 -37.59 21.02 -3.41
CA THR A 620 -38.11 21.25 -2.06
C THR A 620 -37.07 20.86 -1.00
N PHE A 621 -36.44 19.69 -1.17
CA PHE A 621 -35.34 19.23 -0.33
C PHE A 621 -34.15 20.22 -0.34
N ALA A 622 -33.68 20.63 -1.53
CA ALA A 622 -32.58 21.57 -1.64
C ALA A 622 -32.92 22.95 -1.04
N GLN A 623 -34.18 23.40 -1.15
CA GLN A 623 -34.66 24.61 -0.47
C GLN A 623 -34.62 24.49 1.05
N GLN A 624 -35.03 23.35 1.61
CA GLN A 624 -34.94 23.10 3.06
C GLN A 624 -33.49 23.20 3.54
N ILE A 625 -32.55 22.54 2.85
CA ILE A 625 -31.11 22.61 3.18
C ILE A 625 -30.56 24.04 3.07
N SER A 626 -30.93 24.76 2.00
CA SER A 626 -30.37 26.09 1.70
C SER A 626 -30.97 27.22 2.56
N THR A 627 -32.23 27.11 3.01
CA THR A 627 -32.96 28.26 3.60
C THR A 627 -33.46 28.06 5.04
N ASP A 628 -33.56 26.82 5.53
CA ASP A 628 -34.08 26.56 6.87
C ASP A 628 -33.02 26.85 7.95
N ALA A 629 -33.24 27.92 8.73
CA ALA A 629 -32.31 28.36 9.76
C ALA A 629 -32.19 27.37 10.94
N GLU A 630 -33.24 26.61 11.25
CA GLU A 630 -33.22 25.65 12.35
C GLU A 630 -32.40 24.41 11.97
N ILE A 631 -32.57 23.92 10.74
CA ILE A 631 -31.76 22.82 10.21
C ILE A 631 -30.28 23.20 10.22
N LYS A 632 -29.95 24.37 9.67
CA LYS A 632 -28.56 24.86 9.61
C LYS A 632 -27.92 25.00 10.97
N ALA A 633 -28.61 25.63 11.92
CA ALA A 633 -28.10 25.81 13.28
C ALA A 633 -27.83 24.46 13.97
N ARG A 634 -28.68 23.46 13.74
CA ARG A 634 -28.49 22.11 14.29
C ARG A 634 -27.28 21.40 13.68
N VAL A 635 -27.08 21.54 12.37
CA VAL A 635 -25.92 20.98 11.66
C VAL A 635 -24.62 21.66 12.10
N GLU A 636 -24.60 22.99 12.13
CA GLU A 636 -23.45 23.77 12.59
C GLU A 636 -23.04 23.40 14.02
N MET A 637 -24.02 23.22 14.91
CA MET A 637 -23.78 22.84 16.30
C MET A 637 -23.19 21.44 16.47
N GLU A 638 -23.57 20.48 15.61
CA GLU A 638 -23.16 19.08 15.77
C GLU A 638 -21.90 18.72 14.97
N ILE A 639 -21.77 19.21 13.72
CA ILE A 639 -20.68 18.84 12.81
C ILE A 639 -19.83 20.03 12.33
N GLY A 640 -20.14 21.25 12.79
CA GLY A 640 -19.34 22.45 12.55
C GLY A 640 -19.75 23.26 11.31
N ASN A 641 -19.30 24.52 11.29
CA ASN A 641 -19.63 25.52 10.27
C ASN A 641 -19.15 25.13 8.86
N GLU A 642 -17.99 24.46 8.72
CA GLU A 642 -17.49 24.05 7.40
C GLU A 642 -18.43 23.03 6.73
N ALA A 643 -18.92 22.05 7.48
CA ALA A 643 -19.83 21.04 6.94
C ALA A 643 -21.22 21.60 6.60
N GLU A 644 -21.68 22.60 7.36
CA GLU A 644 -22.88 23.38 7.04
C GLU A 644 -22.70 24.14 5.71
N GLN A 645 -21.61 24.89 5.56
CA GLN A 645 -21.34 25.66 4.35
C GLN A 645 -21.23 24.77 3.11
N VAL A 646 -20.62 23.59 3.23
CA VAL A 646 -20.54 22.61 2.14
C VAL A 646 -21.93 22.15 1.72
N GLY A 647 -22.81 21.84 2.67
CA GLY A 647 -24.18 21.42 2.36
C GLY A 647 -25.03 22.55 1.77
N GLN A 648 -24.90 23.77 2.29
CA GLN A 648 -25.55 24.95 1.71
C GLN A 648 -25.09 25.17 0.26
N GLY A 649 -23.78 25.18 0.01
CA GLY A 649 -23.23 25.38 -1.33
C GLY A 649 -23.67 24.30 -2.31
N ALA A 650 -23.73 23.04 -1.86
CA ALA A 650 -24.25 21.92 -2.65
C ALA A 650 -25.72 22.12 -3.05
N ALA A 651 -26.57 22.52 -2.09
CA ALA A 651 -27.99 22.77 -2.34
C ALA A 651 -28.21 23.97 -3.28
N GLU A 652 -27.46 25.05 -3.11
CA GLU A 652 -27.54 26.22 -3.98
C GLU A 652 -27.15 25.89 -5.42
N LEU A 653 -26.11 25.08 -5.63
CA LEU A 653 -25.72 24.60 -6.94
C LEU A 653 -26.83 23.78 -7.60
N MET A 654 -27.47 22.88 -6.85
CA MET A 654 -28.60 22.10 -7.36
C MET A 654 -29.79 22.99 -7.72
N LEU A 655 -30.15 23.94 -6.87
CA LEU A 655 -31.24 24.89 -7.13
C LEU A 655 -30.97 25.73 -8.39
N HIS A 656 -29.73 26.13 -8.61
CA HIS A 656 -29.35 26.85 -9.82
C HIS A 656 -29.58 25.99 -11.09
N ILE A 657 -29.11 24.74 -11.10
CA ILE A 657 -29.29 23.83 -12.24
C ILE A 657 -30.77 23.51 -12.47
N ILE A 658 -31.56 23.33 -11.40
CA ILE A 658 -33.01 23.12 -11.50
C ILE A 658 -33.68 24.33 -12.17
N GLY A 659 -33.31 25.55 -11.80
CA GLY A 659 -33.83 26.77 -12.45
C GLY A 659 -33.52 26.82 -13.96
N GLU A 660 -32.29 26.48 -14.35
CA GLU A 660 -31.88 26.41 -15.75
C GLU A 660 -32.67 25.35 -16.55
N ILE A 661 -33.02 24.23 -15.92
CA ILE A 661 -33.86 23.19 -16.52
C ILE A 661 -35.29 23.70 -16.75
N GLU A 662 -35.88 24.35 -15.74
CA GLU A 662 -37.24 24.92 -15.80
C GLU A 662 -37.32 25.95 -16.94
N ASP A 663 -36.37 26.88 -17.01
CA ASP A 663 -36.30 27.91 -18.06
C ASP A 663 -36.14 27.30 -19.46
N ALA A 664 -35.25 26.31 -19.62
CA ALA A 664 -35.04 25.63 -20.90
C ALA A 664 -36.29 24.84 -21.35
N SER A 665 -36.98 24.17 -20.41
CA SER A 665 -38.17 23.39 -20.70
C SER A 665 -39.36 24.26 -21.13
N ALA A 666 -39.54 25.42 -20.49
CA ALA A 666 -40.57 26.39 -20.85
C ALA A 666 -40.42 26.89 -22.30
N GLY A 667 -39.19 27.13 -22.75
CA GLY A 667 -38.91 27.56 -24.14
C GLY A 667 -39.28 26.50 -25.20
N LEU A 668 -39.10 25.21 -24.89
CA LEU A 668 -39.37 24.11 -25.82
C LEU A 668 -40.85 23.76 -25.89
N LEU A 669 -41.56 23.77 -24.76
CA LEU A 669 -43.00 23.51 -24.69
C LEU A 669 -43.81 24.56 -25.47
N VAL A 670 -43.34 25.82 -25.49
CA VAL A 670 -43.97 26.90 -26.27
C VAL A 670 -43.76 26.72 -27.79
N ASN A 671 -42.58 26.24 -28.23
CA ASN A 671 -42.28 26.03 -29.65
C ASN A 671 -43.05 24.84 -30.26
N VAL A 672 -43.27 23.75 -29.50
CA VAL A 672 -44.07 22.61 -29.98
C VAL A 672 -45.55 23.00 -30.12
N GLY A 673 -46.07 23.87 -29.25
CA GLY A 673 -47.44 24.39 -29.35
C GLY A 673 -47.70 25.26 -30.58
N GLN A 674 -46.66 25.90 -31.15
CA GLN A 674 -46.77 26.71 -32.36
C GLN A 674 -46.68 25.89 -33.67
N GLU A 675 -45.90 24.80 -33.72
CA GLU A 675 -45.90 23.88 -34.86
C GLU A 675 -47.21 23.10 -34.98
N GLY A 676 -47.90 22.80 -33.86
CA GLY A 676 -49.21 22.14 -33.86
C GLY A 676 -50.40 23.02 -34.27
N SER A 677 -50.24 24.34 -34.34
CA SER A 677 -51.29 25.28 -34.80
C SER A 677 -51.14 25.72 -36.26
N SER A 678 -50.16 25.17 -36.98
CA SER A 678 -49.97 25.39 -38.42
C SER A 678 -50.12 24.09 -39.18
N ASN A 679 -51.33 23.51 -39.14
CA ASN A 679 -51.82 22.54 -40.13
C ASN A 679 -53.32 22.70 -40.33
#